data_AF-A0AAZ1XGT7-F1
#
_entry.id   AF-A0AAZ1XGT7-F1
#
_cell.length_a   1.000
_cell.length_b   1.000
_cell.length_c   1.000
_cell.angle_alpha   90.00
_cell.angle_beta   90.00
_cell.angle_gamma   90.00
#
_symmetry.space_group_name_H-M   'P 1'
#
loop_
_entity.id
_entity.type
_entity.pdbx_description
1 polymer ?
#
loop_
_entity_poly.entity_id
_entity_poly.type
_entity_poly.pdbx_seq_one_letter_code
_entity_poly.pdbx_strand_id
1 'polypeptide(L)'
;MANTPALSTSEGGEADAGSKTSDSFSFLDVLHANQFEGEFVEPQHAEQVEENFYRGAPPNWLNFYISEQAVSDGTATPFIKRDGYETLKDQIHLRRKGPGTSTIKLFHQQGCGGTTLAMQVLWDLRKTFRCAVLTGSTLDITKVAQDVVSLFTAGSHGHQKTVLLLLNDEFILEILQDRIMEEIAEQDIEIDVPVVILLNCVRSSDGIIHQKEHFYELRQKFKRKMRKSIILKKTLSAREQADFDMKKEELSRRFGDRCKQFHGFNILQSNFSEGYIRKACATFEHIKRTNKPLKTQLAAFLCLLNAYAPGSYLLESQCLDFLRRDKFGHLSLEDQMQPFSHLIITFQQGERSEKKVCMAHNMIAQYCTELLANAGVTRSDTTRHFLNSFCRSYVPPYLLGFIKDMLNKREITVIEDPTDGIKQWKEKFSRLIQDITKREDEGNSLSVLIMASKKFYEVSLFPQTLARFYYIQLRDYYNAEIWAKEAKRRAPWSSFVADTLGQVHKSHLKNMPAYTRPSEILQLAQKAIEAFEDEEKLAKNEHAKGKQGDVNIKVLRALNTRGLFGYLEVCSLLYDHLIRHDELWKQVLTRTVSLDSVLQSTEDWNIVRFKELINSLRDLVEKRFEFFDTFLTYSYSIVKNEDPVYISRKTAECYKKYVGDAEPNDQLQKAFHKLKQKLAVTSPGVLSCLERCTRSDTKDIAVWWKEICQHEYSTRHALLNYILANIMLINMKEPPSSSDYQSSFTEKMPLAPEMQPEFHMLALLLCWPTDGEDNLASDLPHLIQNILHSYEQEYKSLFQSRYLRPLFFLGPGQGLNRFVHRRNLEILWTQDALKASNTNWRDDDIFTDPTVQGKLLRIEGIVQDYRLYATFGDTEIELDANRKDSLWKSGHVFFYLGFTIGGPVAYNVHRAEGKKIKLLKSSSLTNVICVNNTHFVLPLLK
;
A
#
# COMPACT_ATOMS: atom_id res chain seq x y z
N MET A 1 -41.23 28.57 1.29
CA MET A 1 -40.51 27.80 2.34
C MET A 1 -39.17 27.46 1.72
N ALA A 2 -38.06 27.86 2.33
CA ALA A 2 -36.73 27.46 1.83
C ALA A 2 -36.61 25.93 2.00
N ASN A 3 -36.31 25.20 0.93
CA ASN A 3 -36.10 23.76 1.00
C ASN A 3 -34.87 23.50 1.89
N THR A 4 -35.08 22.89 3.06
CA THR A 4 -33.99 22.45 3.93
C THR A 4 -33.22 21.30 3.24
N PRO A 5 -31.89 21.23 3.38
CA PRO A 5 -31.12 20.11 2.84
C PRO A 5 -31.64 18.80 3.44
N ALA A 6 -31.98 17.83 2.59
CA ALA A 6 -32.52 16.55 3.03
C ALA A 6 -31.53 15.41 2.81
N LEU A 7 -31.41 14.55 3.81
CA LEU A 7 -30.72 13.27 3.68
C LEU A 7 -31.73 12.18 3.32
N SER A 8 -31.28 11.20 2.54
CA SER A 8 -32.13 10.08 2.17
C SER A 8 -32.31 9.12 3.37
N THR A 9 -33.54 8.64 3.57
CA THR A 9 -33.93 7.74 4.68
C THR A 9 -34.13 6.29 4.24
N SER A 10 -34.20 5.36 5.19
CA SER A 10 -34.40 3.93 4.97
C SER A 10 -35.74 3.61 4.30
N GLU A 11 -36.79 4.40 4.55
CA GLU A 11 -38.14 4.23 3.97
C GLU A 11 -38.32 4.87 2.58
N GLY A 12 -37.27 5.49 2.03
CA GLY A 12 -37.33 6.20 0.75
C GLY A 12 -37.85 7.64 0.86
N GLY A 13 -38.15 8.12 2.07
CA GLY A 13 -38.47 9.53 2.36
C GLY A 13 -37.25 10.41 2.57
N GLU A 14 -37.50 11.69 2.82
CA GLU A 14 -36.50 12.74 3.10
C GLU A 14 -36.53 13.10 4.59
N ALA A 15 -35.38 13.12 5.25
CA ALA A 15 -35.25 13.66 6.61
C ALA A 15 -34.48 14.97 6.56
N ASP A 16 -35.00 15.99 7.28
CA ASP A 16 -34.30 17.26 7.47
C ASP A 16 -32.90 16.99 8.03
N ALA A 17 -31.87 17.42 7.29
CA ALA A 17 -30.53 17.56 7.85
C ALA A 17 -30.62 18.74 8.84
N GLY A 18 -30.99 18.47 10.09
CA GLY A 18 -31.17 19.52 11.09
C GLY A 18 -29.99 20.49 11.09
N SER A 19 -30.23 21.78 11.38
CA SER A 19 -29.27 22.88 11.21
C SER A 19 -27.89 22.72 11.88
N LYS A 20 -27.71 21.67 12.71
CA LYS A 20 -26.43 21.26 13.31
C LYS A 20 -25.58 20.31 12.44
N THR A 21 -26.14 19.70 11.39
CA THR A 21 -25.47 18.67 10.58
C THR A 21 -24.87 19.17 9.27
N SER A 22 -25.37 20.27 8.68
CA SER A 22 -24.79 20.80 7.42
C SER A 22 -23.41 21.43 7.60
N ASP A 23 -23.12 21.99 8.79
CA ASP A 23 -21.85 22.65 9.11
C ASP A 23 -20.83 21.73 9.84
N SER A 24 -21.15 20.44 10.08
CA SER A 24 -20.32 19.56 10.93
C SER A 24 -19.36 18.60 10.21
N PHE A 25 -19.46 18.46 8.89
CA PHE A 25 -18.62 17.52 8.12
C PHE A 25 -17.41 18.23 7.52
N SER A 26 -16.28 18.20 8.22
CA SER A 26 -15.08 18.96 7.82
C SER A 26 -14.34 18.35 6.62
N PHE A 27 -14.57 17.07 6.30
CA PHE A 27 -13.81 16.34 5.27
C PHE A 27 -14.67 15.75 4.14
N LEU A 28 -16.00 15.83 4.23
CA LEU A 28 -16.94 15.23 3.28
C LEU A 28 -17.73 16.30 2.54
N ASP A 29 -17.72 16.26 1.21
CA ASP A 29 -18.72 16.93 0.38
C ASP A 29 -19.93 15.99 0.24
N VAL A 30 -20.97 16.26 1.03
CA VAL A 30 -22.17 15.43 1.14
C VAL A 30 -23.15 15.81 0.02
N LEU A 31 -23.56 14.82 -0.76
CA LEU A 31 -24.57 15.00 -1.80
C LEU A 31 -25.97 14.72 -1.22
N HIS A 32 -26.77 15.78 -1.11
CA HIS A 32 -28.14 15.70 -0.60
C HIS A 32 -29.10 15.01 -1.58
N ALA A 33 -30.17 14.41 -1.05
CA ALA A 33 -31.15 13.68 -1.86
C ALA A 33 -31.92 14.61 -2.81
N ASN A 34 -32.27 15.79 -2.28
CA ASN A 34 -33.00 16.87 -2.92
C ASN A 34 -32.07 17.97 -3.45
N GLN A 35 -30.80 17.67 -3.70
CA GLN A 35 -29.81 18.66 -4.17
C GLN A 35 -30.34 19.40 -5.41
N PHE A 36 -30.38 20.74 -5.33
CA PHE A 36 -30.91 21.68 -6.33
C PHE A 36 -32.44 21.60 -6.59
N GLU A 37 -33.19 20.74 -5.91
CA GLU A 37 -34.64 20.64 -6.10
C GLU A 37 -35.34 21.92 -5.60
N GLY A 38 -36.09 22.57 -6.48
CA GLY A 38 -36.76 23.85 -6.20
C GLY A 38 -35.84 25.08 -6.23
N GLU A 39 -34.56 24.91 -6.56
CA GLU A 39 -33.64 26.03 -6.78
C GLU A 39 -33.79 26.59 -8.21
N PHE A 40 -33.84 27.92 -8.33
CA PHE A 40 -33.81 28.59 -9.63
C PHE A 40 -32.35 28.75 -10.08
N VAL A 41 -31.97 27.99 -11.11
CA VAL A 41 -30.67 28.15 -11.77
C VAL A 41 -30.86 29.05 -12.97
N GLU A 42 -30.16 30.19 -12.99
CA GLU A 42 -30.22 31.12 -14.12
C GLU A 42 -29.75 30.43 -15.43
N PRO A 43 -30.50 30.54 -16.54
CA PRO A 43 -30.15 29.84 -17.79
C PRO A 43 -28.73 30.14 -18.30
N GLN A 44 -28.25 31.38 -18.15
CA GLN A 44 -26.90 31.76 -18.55
C GLN A 44 -25.83 31.09 -17.69
N HIS A 45 -26.08 30.96 -16.38
CA HIS A 45 -25.20 30.25 -15.47
C HIS A 45 -25.16 28.75 -15.78
N ALA A 46 -26.32 28.14 -16.05
CA ALA A 46 -26.42 26.73 -16.44
C ALA A 46 -25.64 26.44 -17.73
N GLU A 47 -25.82 27.28 -18.75
CA GLU A 47 -25.09 27.16 -20.02
C GLU A 47 -23.57 27.28 -19.80
N GLN A 48 -23.11 28.24 -18.97
CA GLN A 48 -21.69 28.43 -18.67
C GLN A 48 -21.08 27.23 -17.93
N VAL A 49 -21.83 26.64 -16.99
CA VAL A 49 -21.41 25.47 -16.22
C VAL A 49 -21.26 24.25 -17.14
N GLU A 50 -22.24 24.02 -18.01
CA GLU A 50 -22.21 22.96 -19.02
C GLU A 50 -21.07 23.15 -20.03
N GLU A 51 -20.87 24.37 -20.53
CA GLU A 51 -19.77 24.72 -21.43
C GLU A 51 -18.41 24.44 -20.77
N ASN A 52 -18.20 24.89 -19.52
CA ASN A 52 -16.95 24.66 -18.79
C ASN A 52 -16.66 23.16 -18.62
N PHE A 53 -17.68 22.35 -18.32
CA PHE A 53 -17.54 20.91 -18.22
C PHE A 53 -17.04 20.29 -19.55
N TYR A 54 -17.68 20.61 -20.68
CA TYR A 54 -17.28 20.05 -21.98
C TYR A 54 -15.95 20.60 -22.51
N ARG A 55 -15.57 21.83 -22.13
CA ARG A 55 -14.22 22.35 -22.37
C ARG A 55 -13.17 21.50 -21.65
N GLY A 56 -13.47 20.96 -20.47
CA GLY A 56 -12.58 20.07 -19.71
C GLY A 56 -12.46 20.39 -18.21
N ALA A 57 -13.36 21.20 -17.63
CA ALA A 57 -13.41 21.41 -16.19
C ALA A 57 -13.76 20.10 -15.46
N PRO A 58 -13.30 19.91 -14.20
CA PRO A 58 -13.75 18.78 -13.39
C PRO A 58 -15.28 18.75 -13.24
N PRO A 59 -15.88 17.55 -13.11
CA PRO A 59 -17.32 17.44 -12.90
C PRO A 59 -17.77 18.12 -11.59
N ASN A 60 -18.92 18.79 -11.64
CA ASN A 60 -19.66 19.38 -10.53
C ASN A 60 -21.06 18.75 -10.49
N TRP A 61 -21.65 18.60 -9.30
CA TRP A 61 -23.03 18.16 -9.10
C TRP A 61 -24.04 18.89 -9.99
N LEU A 62 -23.87 20.20 -10.19
CA LEU A 62 -24.75 21.01 -11.03
C LEU A 62 -24.76 20.55 -12.50
N ASN A 63 -23.67 19.96 -13.01
CA ASN A 63 -23.63 19.40 -14.37
C ASN A 63 -24.65 18.28 -14.56
N PHE A 64 -24.83 17.44 -13.54
CA PHE A 64 -25.77 16.31 -13.60
C PHE A 64 -27.21 16.80 -13.51
N TYR A 65 -27.48 17.76 -12.61
CA TYR A 65 -28.80 18.39 -12.48
C TYR A 65 -29.25 19.08 -13.76
N ILE A 66 -28.40 19.93 -14.36
CA ILE A 66 -28.71 20.62 -15.63
C ILE A 66 -29.03 19.61 -16.73
N SER A 67 -28.27 18.50 -16.79
CA SER A 67 -28.54 17.46 -17.78
C SER A 67 -29.86 16.73 -17.54
N GLU A 68 -30.28 16.49 -16.30
CA GLU A 68 -31.58 15.87 -15.99
C GLU A 68 -32.75 16.79 -16.36
N GLN A 69 -32.63 18.11 -16.09
CA GLN A 69 -33.65 19.10 -16.45
C GLN A 69 -33.79 19.21 -17.97
N ALA A 70 -32.67 19.34 -18.69
CA ALA A 70 -32.69 19.48 -20.13
C ALA A 70 -33.29 18.25 -20.85
N VAL A 71 -33.12 17.06 -20.30
CA VAL A 71 -33.78 15.83 -20.80
C VAL A 71 -35.28 15.85 -20.50
N SER A 72 -35.67 16.26 -19.30
CA SER A 72 -37.09 16.35 -18.88
C SER A 72 -37.86 17.35 -19.74
N ASP A 73 -37.22 18.44 -20.13
CA ASP A 73 -37.76 19.47 -21.03
C ASP A 73 -37.71 19.06 -22.52
N GLY A 74 -37.12 17.90 -22.84
CA GLY A 74 -36.97 17.41 -24.22
C GLY A 74 -35.97 18.21 -25.07
N THR A 75 -35.10 19.00 -24.44
CA THR A 75 -34.17 19.93 -25.11
C THR A 75 -32.76 19.35 -25.32
N ALA A 76 -32.41 18.28 -24.60
CA ALA A 76 -31.10 17.64 -24.66
C ALA A 76 -31.18 16.10 -24.60
N THR A 77 -30.10 15.45 -25.03
CA THR A 77 -29.88 14.01 -24.85
C THR A 77 -29.32 13.71 -23.45
N PRO A 78 -29.59 12.50 -22.92
CA PRO A 78 -29.12 12.10 -21.59
C PRO A 78 -27.61 12.21 -21.41
N PHE A 79 -27.20 12.38 -20.15
CA PHE A 79 -25.79 12.35 -19.78
C PHE A 79 -25.15 11.02 -20.19
N ILE A 80 -24.06 11.05 -20.96
CA ILE A 80 -23.42 9.85 -21.52
C ILE A 80 -22.95 8.92 -20.40
N LYS A 81 -23.36 7.65 -20.46
CA LYS A 81 -22.95 6.61 -19.52
C LYS A 81 -21.81 5.78 -20.09
N ARG A 82 -20.61 5.96 -19.54
CA ARG A 82 -19.42 5.20 -19.94
C ARG A 82 -19.57 3.70 -19.66
N ASP A 83 -18.82 2.89 -20.41
CA ASP A 83 -18.68 1.46 -20.21
C ASP A 83 -18.08 1.19 -18.83
N GLY A 84 -18.87 0.53 -17.98
CA GLY A 84 -18.58 0.37 -16.56
C GLY A 84 -19.64 0.95 -15.64
N TYR A 85 -20.50 1.87 -16.12
CA TYR A 85 -21.59 2.44 -15.33
C TYR A 85 -22.52 1.37 -14.74
N GLU A 86 -23.10 0.52 -15.59
CA GLU A 86 -24.05 -0.51 -15.12
C GLU A 86 -23.34 -1.54 -14.24
N THR A 87 -22.10 -1.92 -14.60
CA THR A 87 -21.29 -2.81 -13.76
C THR A 87 -21.03 -2.21 -12.38
N LEU A 88 -20.73 -0.91 -12.30
CA LEU A 88 -20.48 -0.21 -11.04
C LEU A 88 -21.73 -0.16 -10.18
N LYS A 89 -22.86 0.21 -10.77
CA LYS A 89 -24.16 0.23 -10.11
C LYS A 89 -24.56 -1.16 -9.60
N ASP A 90 -24.39 -2.20 -10.41
CA ASP A 90 -24.64 -3.59 -10.04
C ASP A 90 -23.75 -4.05 -8.87
N GLN A 91 -22.46 -3.71 -8.89
CA GLN A 91 -21.55 -4.03 -7.79
C GLN A 91 -21.98 -3.33 -6.50
N ILE A 92 -22.36 -2.05 -6.55
CA ILE A 92 -22.84 -1.30 -5.39
C ILE A 92 -24.09 -1.97 -4.79
N HIS A 93 -25.08 -2.31 -5.62
CA HIS A 93 -26.28 -2.99 -5.14
C HIS A 93 -26.00 -4.39 -4.59
N LEU A 94 -25.07 -5.13 -5.21
CA LEU A 94 -24.65 -6.45 -4.74
C LEU A 94 -24.01 -6.39 -3.34
N ARG A 95 -23.33 -5.28 -3.01
CA ARG A 95 -22.70 -5.08 -1.70
C ARG A 95 -23.68 -4.69 -0.58
N ARG A 96 -24.95 -4.42 -0.87
CA ARG A 96 -25.99 -4.19 0.17
C ARG A 96 -26.21 -5.39 1.09
N LYS A 97 -25.93 -6.59 0.60
CA LYS A 97 -26.02 -7.84 1.38
C LYS A 97 -24.64 -8.29 1.89
N GLY A 98 -23.64 -7.43 1.73
CA GLY A 98 -22.25 -7.71 2.03
C GLY A 98 -21.89 -7.45 3.49
N PRO A 99 -20.58 -7.49 3.83
CA PRO A 99 -20.09 -7.16 5.15
C PRO A 99 -20.33 -5.69 5.55
N GLY A 100 -20.10 -5.37 6.83
CA GLY A 100 -20.32 -4.03 7.39
C GLY A 100 -19.61 -2.90 6.63
N THR A 101 -18.48 -3.17 5.98
CA THR A 101 -17.84 -2.24 5.04
C THR A 101 -17.43 -2.96 3.75
N SER A 102 -17.39 -2.24 2.62
CA SER A 102 -16.91 -2.84 1.38
C SER A 102 -16.19 -1.85 0.47
N THR A 103 -15.35 -2.37 -0.42
CA THR A 103 -14.55 -1.55 -1.36
C THR A 103 -14.81 -2.00 -2.80
N ILE A 104 -15.00 -1.02 -3.69
CA ILE A 104 -15.05 -1.18 -5.14
C ILE A 104 -13.94 -0.32 -5.74
N LYS A 105 -13.06 -0.93 -6.54
CA LYS A 105 -11.96 -0.23 -7.21
C LYS A 105 -12.34 0.06 -8.67
N LEU A 106 -12.33 1.33 -9.05
CA LEU A 106 -12.47 1.81 -10.43
C LEU A 106 -11.09 2.26 -10.92
N PHE A 107 -10.46 1.44 -11.76
CA PHE A 107 -9.22 1.80 -12.43
C PHE A 107 -9.53 2.52 -13.72
N HIS A 108 -8.89 3.66 -13.94
CA HIS A 108 -9.17 4.43 -15.14
C HIS A 108 -7.92 5.07 -15.72
N GLN A 109 -7.92 5.21 -17.03
CA GLN A 109 -6.90 5.96 -17.76
C GLN A 109 -7.04 7.47 -17.52
N GLN A 110 -5.96 8.21 -17.71
CA GLN A 110 -6.00 9.67 -17.67
C GLN A 110 -6.91 10.23 -18.77
N GLY A 111 -7.84 11.12 -18.40
CA GLY A 111 -8.72 11.81 -19.35
C GLY A 111 -9.94 11.02 -19.83
N CYS A 112 -10.09 9.75 -19.44
CA CYS A 112 -11.21 8.92 -19.91
C CYS A 112 -12.55 9.11 -19.16
N GLY A 113 -12.64 10.06 -18.22
CA GLY A 113 -13.88 10.34 -17.49
C GLY A 113 -14.17 9.44 -16.28
N GLY A 114 -13.15 8.81 -15.67
CA GLY A 114 -13.33 7.94 -14.50
C GLY A 114 -14.01 8.62 -13.30
N THR A 115 -13.57 9.82 -12.91
CA THR A 115 -14.21 10.61 -11.84
C THR A 115 -15.64 11.00 -12.23
N THR A 116 -15.87 11.38 -13.48
CA THR A 116 -17.22 11.70 -13.99
C THR A 116 -18.16 10.50 -13.87
N LEU A 117 -17.70 9.31 -14.28
CA LEU A 117 -18.45 8.06 -14.15
C LEU A 117 -18.81 7.76 -12.69
N ALA A 118 -17.85 7.90 -11.77
CA ALA A 118 -18.07 7.67 -10.36
C ALA A 118 -19.08 8.66 -9.76
N MET A 119 -18.91 9.96 -10.01
CA MET A 119 -19.83 11.00 -9.56
C MET A 119 -21.24 10.84 -10.17
N GLN A 120 -21.35 10.43 -11.43
CA GLN A 120 -22.64 10.13 -12.07
C GLN A 120 -23.38 9.02 -11.32
N VAL A 121 -22.67 7.95 -10.92
CA VAL A 121 -23.28 6.87 -10.14
C VAL A 121 -23.71 7.34 -8.75
N LEU A 122 -22.92 8.21 -8.09
CA LEU A 122 -23.32 8.82 -6.82
C LEU A 122 -24.58 9.67 -7.00
N TRP A 123 -24.63 10.49 -8.05
CA TRP A 123 -25.77 11.34 -8.39
C TRP A 123 -27.06 10.52 -8.57
N ASP A 124 -27.01 9.46 -9.36
CA ASP A 124 -28.17 8.60 -9.65
C ASP A 124 -28.61 7.76 -8.44
N LEU A 125 -27.70 7.53 -7.48
CA LEU A 125 -27.94 6.72 -6.29
C LEU A 125 -28.22 7.54 -5.01
N ARG A 126 -28.15 8.88 -5.05
CA ARG A 126 -28.31 9.78 -3.88
C ARG A 126 -29.62 9.61 -3.11
N LYS A 127 -30.70 9.22 -3.79
CA LYS A 127 -31.99 8.93 -3.14
C LYS A 127 -32.01 7.54 -2.46
N THR A 128 -31.11 6.65 -2.88
CA THR A 128 -31.04 5.27 -2.39
C THR A 128 -29.88 4.99 -1.43
N PHE A 129 -28.89 5.86 -1.35
CA PHE A 129 -27.74 5.81 -0.45
C PHE A 129 -27.42 7.21 0.08
N ARG A 130 -26.61 7.32 1.13
CA ARG A 130 -26.03 8.61 1.54
C ARG A 130 -24.71 8.78 0.79
N CYS A 131 -24.65 9.73 -0.14
CA CYS A 131 -23.51 9.87 -1.04
C CYS A 131 -22.59 10.99 -0.59
N ALA A 132 -21.28 10.77 -0.63
CA ALA A 132 -20.31 11.79 -0.30
C ALA A 132 -19.00 11.62 -1.08
N VAL A 133 -18.25 12.71 -1.24
CA VAL A 133 -16.90 12.74 -1.80
C VAL A 133 -15.93 13.21 -0.71
N LEU A 134 -14.81 12.52 -0.55
CA LEU A 134 -13.77 12.98 0.37
C LEU A 134 -13.04 14.20 -0.23
N THR A 135 -13.10 15.34 0.46
CA THR A 135 -12.57 16.63 -0.05
C THR A 135 -11.34 17.15 0.69
N GLY A 136 -11.08 16.69 1.92
CA GLY A 136 -9.96 17.17 2.73
C GLY A 136 -8.74 16.25 2.75
N SER A 137 -7.70 16.71 3.44
CA SER A 137 -6.44 15.98 3.62
C SER A 137 -6.64 14.73 4.46
N THR A 138 -6.05 13.61 4.03
CA THR A 138 -6.16 12.27 4.63
C THR A 138 -5.35 12.10 5.92
N LEU A 139 -4.92 13.20 6.54
CA LEU A 139 -4.05 13.18 7.72
C LEU A 139 -4.80 12.81 9.01
N ASP A 140 -6.14 12.86 9.00
CA ASP A 140 -7.00 12.53 10.15
C ASP A 140 -8.04 11.45 9.80
N ILE A 141 -7.58 10.19 9.73
CA ILE A 141 -8.43 9.03 9.40
C ILE A 141 -9.52 8.83 10.47
N THR A 142 -9.23 9.16 11.73
CA THR A 142 -10.20 9.04 12.83
C THR A 142 -11.37 9.99 12.61
N LYS A 143 -11.09 11.27 12.30
CA LYS A 143 -12.16 12.23 12.01
C LYS A 143 -12.95 11.86 10.76
N VAL A 144 -12.30 11.33 9.73
CA VAL A 144 -13.01 10.79 8.55
C VAL A 144 -13.93 9.62 8.94
N ALA A 145 -13.49 8.70 9.80
CA ALA A 145 -14.33 7.59 10.28
C ALA A 145 -15.54 8.11 11.08
N GLN A 146 -15.34 9.08 11.97
CA GLN A 146 -16.40 9.75 12.73
C GLN A 146 -17.42 10.45 11.83
N ASP A 147 -16.96 11.19 10.82
CA ASP A 147 -17.83 11.87 9.86
C ASP A 147 -18.65 10.85 9.04
N VAL A 148 -18.05 9.71 8.67
CA VAL A 148 -18.75 8.62 7.97
C VAL A 148 -19.80 7.95 8.87
N VAL A 149 -19.47 7.64 10.13
CA VAL A 149 -20.43 7.07 11.09
C VAL A 149 -21.56 8.04 11.38
N SER A 150 -21.25 9.32 11.57
CA SER A 150 -22.25 10.38 11.76
C SER A 150 -23.17 10.50 10.54
N LEU A 151 -22.62 10.43 9.32
CA LEU A 151 -23.42 10.42 8.10
C LEU A 151 -24.24 9.13 7.98
N PHE A 152 -23.77 7.98 8.47
CA PHE A 152 -24.52 6.72 8.48
C PHE A 152 -25.72 6.76 9.44
N THR A 153 -25.57 7.38 10.62
CA THR A 153 -26.59 7.42 11.69
C THR A 153 -27.47 8.66 11.69
N ALA A 154 -27.18 9.69 10.88
CA ALA A 154 -27.96 10.92 10.83
C ALA A 154 -29.49 10.69 10.69
N GLY A 155 -30.29 11.50 11.38
CA GLY A 155 -31.75 11.34 11.48
C GLY A 155 -32.19 10.73 12.83
N SER A 156 -33.46 10.32 12.92
CA SER A 156 -33.99 9.65 14.12
C SER A 156 -33.62 8.15 14.14
N HIS A 157 -33.79 7.50 15.29
CA HIS A 157 -33.56 6.06 15.43
C HIS A 157 -34.31 5.25 14.34
N GLY A 158 -33.65 4.29 13.69
CA GLY A 158 -34.19 3.51 12.55
C GLY A 158 -33.96 4.10 11.15
N HIS A 159 -33.37 5.30 11.02
CA HIS A 159 -33.11 5.95 9.72
C HIS A 159 -31.71 5.66 9.14
N GLN A 160 -30.98 4.70 9.71
CA GLN A 160 -29.64 4.35 9.27
C GLN A 160 -29.61 4.00 7.77
N LYS A 161 -28.59 4.48 7.07
CA LYS A 161 -28.47 4.24 5.63
C LYS A 161 -27.03 4.19 5.17
N THR A 162 -26.71 3.17 4.39
CA THR A 162 -25.38 2.93 3.84
C THR A 162 -24.80 4.17 3.16
N VAL A 163 -23.57 4.51 3.54
CA VAL A 163 -22.80 5.61 2.94
C VAL A 163 -22.06 5.10 1.69
N LEU A 164 -22.21 5.79 0.56
CA LEU A 164 -21.42 5.57 -0.65
C LEU A 164 -20.37 6.70 -0.74
N LEU A 165 -19.11 6.37 -0.43
CA LEU A 165 -18.02 7.34 -0.31
C LEU A 165 -17.05 7.23 -1.49
N LEU A 166 -16.90 8.31 -2.26
CA LEU A 166 -15.93 8.41 -3.35
C LEU A 166 -14.56 8.90 -2.85
N LEU A 167 -13.51 8.17 -3.23
CA LEU A 167 -12.11 8.42 -2.89
C LEU A 167 -11.26 8.53 -4.17
N ASN A 168 -10.35 9.52 -4.23
CA ASN A 168 -9.57 9.85 -5.44
C ASN A 168 -8.09 9.40 -5.42
N ASP A 169 -7.62 8.74 -4.36
CA ASP A 169 -6.20 8.34 -4.21
C ASP A 169 -6.03 6.92 -3.62
N GLU A 170 -4.80 6.39 -3.71
CA GLU A 170 -4.36 5.18 -2.99
C GLU A 170 -4.32 5.45 -1.46
N PHE A 171 -5.50 5.67 -0.90
CA PHE A 171 -5.75 5.76 0.52
C PHE A 171 -5.52 4.39 1.16
N ILE A 172 -5.13 4.34 2.44
CA ILE A 172 -5.05 3.10 3.21
C ILE A 172 -6.47 2.67 3.58
N LEU A 173 -7.23 2.20 2.58
CA LEU A 173 -8.65 1.85 2.66
C LEU A 173 -8.90 0.89 3.82
N GLU A 174 -7.99 -0.04 4.02
CA GLU A 174 -8.10 -1.04 5.07
C GLU A 174 -8.10 -0.42 6.47
N ILE A 175 -7.29 0.62 6.72
CA ILE A 175 -7.26 1.30 8.03
C ILE A 175 -8.57 2.07 8.26
N LEU A 176 -9.11 2.75 7.25
CA LEU A 176 -10.38 3.45 7.40
C LEU A 176 -11.55 2.48 7.63
N GLN A 177 -11.55 1.32 6.96
CA GLN A 177 -12.57 0.29 7.19
C GLN A 177 -12.53 -0.23 8.64
N ASP A 178 -11.34 -0.51 9.18
CA ASP A 178 -11.19 -0.94 10.57
C ASP A 178 -11.63 0.17 11.54
N ARG A 179 -11.21 1.43 11.30
CA ARG A 179 -11.57 2.58 12.15
C ARG A 179 -13.08 2.86 12.17
N ILE A 180 -13.75 2.71 11.03
CA ILE A 180 -15.22 2.86 10.97
C ILE A 180 -15.89 1.78 11.82
N MET A 181 -15.43 0.52 11.74
CA MET A 181 -16.02 -0.55 12.56
C MET A 181 -15.69 -0.41 14.05
N GLU A 182 -14.52 0.12 14.40
CA GLU A 182 -14.16 0.47 15.78
C GLU A 182 -15.11 1.54 16.33
N GLU A 183 -15.32 2.63 15.60
CA GLU A 183 -16.21 3.72 16.01
C GLU A 183 -17.66 3.25 16.20
N ILE A 184 -18.15 2.36 15.32
CA ILE A 184 -19.47 1.71 15.48
C ILE A 184 -19.56 0.95 16.80
N ALA A 185 -18.55 0.14 17.11
CA ALA A 185 -18.53 -0.71 18.30
C ALA A 185 -18.38 0.12 19.57
N GLU A 186 -17.58 1.19 19.53
CA GLU A 186 -17.40 2.12 20.65
C GLU A 186 -18.69 2.90 20.98
N GLN A 187 -19.51 3.19 19.98
CA GLN A 187 -20.81 3.86 20.15
C GLN A 187 -21.98 2.89 20.38
N ASP A 188 -21.74 1.58 20.40
CA ASP A 188 -22.77 0.53 20.53
C ASP A 188 -23.93 0.69 19.53
N ILE A 189 -23.59 1.01 18.28
CA ILE A 189 -24.57 1.25 17.22
C ILE A 189 -25.01 -0.09 16.62
N GLU A 190 -26.26 -0.48 16.80
CA GLU A 190 -26.84 -1.65 16.12
C GLU A 190 -26.87 -1.45 14.59
N ILE A 191 -26.40 -2.43 13.81
CA ILE A 191 -26.32 -2.34 12.35
C ILE A 191 -27.10 -3.46 11.66
N ASP A 192 -28.06 -3.07 10.82
CA ASP A 192 -28.80 -3.99 9.94
C ASP A 192 -28.38 -3.93 8.47
N VAL A 193 -27.69 -2.87 8.06
CA VAL A 193 -27.24 -2.64 6.68
C VAL A 193 -25.76 -2.24 6.65
N PRO A 194 -25.00 -2.56 5.58
CA PRO A 194 -23.60 -2.14 5.49
C PRO A 194 -23.42 -0.64 5.78
N VAL A 195 -22.44 -0.30 6.61
CA VAL A 195 -22.15 1.08 7.03
C VAL A 195 -21.66 1.90 5.85
N VAL A 196 -20.64 1.39 5.13
CA VAL A 196 -20.00 2.13 4.03
C VAL A 196 -19.61 1.25 2.84
N ILE A 197 -19.78 1.80 1.64
CA ILE A 197 -19.22 1.30 0.39
C ILE A 197 -18.21 2.34 -0.11
N LEU A 198 -16.92 1.99 -0.08
CA LEU A 198 -15.81 2.80 -0.54
C LEU A 198 -15.62 2.62 -2.05
N LEU A 199 -15.88 3.66 -2.82
CA LEU A 199 -15.61 3.72 -4.25
C LEU A 199 -14.24 4.38 -4.46
N ASN A 200 -13.20 3.57 -4.68
CA ASN A 200 -11.85 4.08 -4.91
C ASN A 200 -11.58 4.23 -6.42
N CYS A 201 -11.46 5.49 -6.88
CA CYS A 201 -11.06 5.84 -8.22
C CYS A 201 -9.53 5.96 -8.32
N VAL A 202 -8.91 4.99 -8.98
CA VAL A 202 -7.45 4.90 -9.09
C VAL A 202 -7.02 5.18 -10.52
N ARG A 203 -6.44 6.36 -10.73
CA ARG A 203 -5.80 6.72 -12.00
C ARG A 203 -4.61 5.79 -12.26
N SER A 204 -4.67 5.04 -13.35
CA SER A 204 -3.66 4.05 -13.72
C SER A 204 -3.05 4.39 -15.08
N SER A 205 -1.74 4.13 -15.24
CA SER A 205 -1.07 4.22 -16.54
C SER A 205 -1.53 3.11 -17.48
N ASP A 206 -1.30 3.28 -18.78
CA ASP A 206 -1.72 2.32 -19.81
C ASP A 206 -1.16 0.90 -19.53
N GLY A 207 0.11 0.78 -19.12
CA GLY A 207 0.71 -0.50 -18.74
C GLY A 207 0.07 -1.16 -17.51
N ILE A 208 -0.37 -0.38 -16.51
CA ILE A 208 -1.06 -0.91 -15.31
C ILE A 208 -2.47 -1.40 -15.68
N ILE A 209 -3.15 -0.72 -16.62
CA ILE A 209 -4.46 -1.15 -17.10
C ILE A 209 -4.36 -2.48 -17.84
N HIS A 210 -3.42 -2.61 -18.78
CA HIS A 210 -3.18 -3.88 -19.49
C HIS A 210 -2.84 -5.03 -18.54
N GLN A 211 -1.99 -4.78 -17.53
CA GLN A 211 -1.69 -5.78 -16.49
C GLN A 211 -2.96 -6.24 -15.75
N LYS A 212 -3.80 -5.30 -15.32
CA LYS A 212 -5.00 -5.64 -14.55
C LYS A 212 -5.96 -6.45 -15.40
N GLU A 213 -6.17 -6.06 -16.65
CA GLU A 213 -7.00 -6.78 -17.60
C GLU A 213 -6.53 -8.23 -17.79
N HIS A 214 -5.25 -8.44 -18.10
CA HIS A 214 -4.69 -9.79 -18.26
C HIS A 214 -4.83 -10.62 -16.96
N PHE A 215 -4.58 -10.01 -15.80
CA PHE A 215 -4.77 -10.67 -14.50
C PHE A 215 -6.25 -11.03 -14.22
N TYR A 216 -7.19 -10.19 -14.68
CA TYR A 216 -8.62 -10.50 -14.60
C TYR A 216 -9.02 -11.65 -15.51
N GLU A 217 -8.51 -11.69 -16.73
CA GLU A 217 -8.76 -12.78 -17.69
C GLU A 217 -8.24 -14.13 -17.16
N LEU A 218 -7.02 -14.17 -16.60
CA LEU A 218 -6.46 -15.36 -15.95
C LEU A 218 -7.29 -15.86 -14.76
N ARG A 219 -7.89 -14.96 -13.98
CA ARG A 219 -8.73 -15.30 -12.82
C ARG A 219 -10.19 -15.64 -13.18
N GLN A 220 -10.63 -15.52 -14.43
CA GLN A 220 -11.98 -15.95 -14.85
C GLN A 220 -12.23 -17.46 -14.58
N LYS A 221 -11.19 -18.27 -14.41
CA LYS A 221 -11.31 -19.67 -13.94
C LYS A 221 -11.86 -19.79 -12.51
N PHE A 222 -11.69 -18.77 -11.66
CA PHE A 222 -12.18 -18.75 -10.27
C PHE A 222 -13.33 -17.73 -10.14
N LYS A 223 -14.56 -18.22 -10.34
CA LYS A 223 -15.80 -17.45 -10.27
C LYS A 223 -15.93 -16.67 -8.95
N ARG A 224 -15.71 -15.35 -8.96
CA ARG A 224 -16.34 -14.43 -8.00
C ARG A 224 -16.89 -13.19 -8.68
N LYS A 225 -18.22 -13.14 -8.78
CA LYS A 225 -19.01 -12.00 -9.28
C LYS A 225 -18.84 -10.75 -8.39
N MET A 226 -18.39 -10.89 -7.13
CA MET A 226 -18.30 -9.80 -6.13
C MET A 226 -17.00 -8.97 -6.11
N ARG A 227 -15.89 -9.42 -6.74
CA ARG A 227 -14.58 -8.72 -6.69
C ARG A 227 -14.11 -8.25 -8.06
N LYS A 228 -15.03 -7.91 -8.97
CA LYS A 228 -14.66 -7.31 -10.25
C LYS A 228 -14.23 -5.88 -10.00
N SER A 229 -12.94 -5.56 -10.14
CA SER A 229 -12.60 -4.15 -10.32
C SER A 229 -13.07 -3.71 -11.68
N ILE A 230 -13.42 -2.45 -11.79
CA ILE A 230 -13.93 -1.87 -13.02
C ILE A 230 -12.77 -1.19 -13.69
N ILE A 231 -12.61 -1.42 -14.98
CA ILE A 231 -11.52 -0.84 -15.78
C ILE A 231 -12.16 0.04 -16.84
N LEU A 232 -11.91 1.35 -16.75
CA LEU A 232 -12.34 2.32 -17.73
C LEU A 232 -11.16 2.73 -18.62
N LYS A 233 -11.33 2.51 -19.93
CA LYS A 233 -10.27 2.76 -20.93
C LYS A 233 -10.51 4.05 -21.71
N LYS A 234 -9.48 4.50 -22.42
CA LYS A 234 -9.52 5.56 -23.42
C LYS A 234 -10.42 5.16 -24.59
N THR A 235 -10.25 3.93 -25.09
CA THR A 235 -11.03 3.40 -26.20
C THR A 235 -12.51 3.31 -25.87
N LEU A 236 -13.34 3.90 -26.74
CA LEU A 236 -14.80 3.82 -26.67
C LEU A 236 -15.32 2.54 -27.35
N SER A 237 -16.34 1.90 -26.78
CA SER A 237 -17.08 0.86 -27.51
C SER A 237 -17.96 1.46 -28.60
N ALA A 238 -18.46 0.62 -29.52
CA ALA A 238 -19.37 1.07 -30.58
C ALA A 238 -20.63 1.77 -30.02
N ARG A 239 -21.12 1.31 -28.86
CA ARG A 239 -22.26 1.93 -28.17
C ARG A 239 -21.88 3.31 -27.63
N GLU A 240 -20.78 3.42 -26.88
CA GLU A 240 -20.32 4.71 -26.37
C GLU A 240 -20.05 5.69 -27.52
N GLN A 241 -19.40 5.23 -28.59
CA GLN A 241 -19.11 6.06 -29.75
C GLN A 241 -20.39 6.66 -30.36
N ALA A 242 -21.46 5.86 -30.52
CA ALA A 242 -22.74 6.35 -31.01
C ALA A 242 -23.37 7.39 -30.07
N ASP A 243 -23.29 7.19 -28.73
CA ASP A 243 -23.78 8.15 -27.74
C ASP A 243 -23.00 9.48 -27.80
N PHE A 244 -21.67 9.41 -27.94
CA PHE A 244 -20.81 10.58 -28.10
C PHE A 244 -21.09 11.32 -29.41
N ASP A 245 -21.34 10.61 -30.52
CA ASP A 245 -21.65 11.22 -31.80
C ASP A 245 -23.02 11.94 -31.77
N MET A 246 -24.03 11.30 -31.18
CA MET A 246 -25.34 11.92 -30.96
C MET A 246 -25.24 13.17 -30.05
N LYS A 247 -24.47 13.09 -28.96
CA LYS A 247 -24.24 14.24 -28.07
C LYS A 247 -23.51 15.36 -28.79
N LYS A 248 -22.57 15.04 -29.68
CA LYS A 248 -21.85 16.04 -30.48
C LYS A 248 -22.78 16.79 -31.43
N GLU A 249 -23.73 16.11 -32.06
CA GLU A 249 -24.75 16.75 -32.91
C GLU A 249 -25.64 17.70 -32.10
N GLU A 250 -26.07 17.29 -30.91
CA GLU A 250 -26.81 18.14 -29.98
C GLU A 250 -26.01 19.39 -29.56
N LEU A 251 -24.77 19.20 -29.10
CA LEU A 251 -23.92 20.31 -28.67
C LEU A 251 -23.61 21.26 -29.83
N SER A 252 -23.48 20.74 -31.05
CA SER A 252 -23.29 21.57 -32.25
C SER A 252 -24.53 22.42 -32.56
N ARG A 253 -25.75 21.87 -32.36
CA ARG A 253 -27.00 22.63 -32.52
C ARG A 253 -27.18 23.71 -31.46
N ARG A 254 -26.83 23.43 -30.21
CA ARG A 254 -27.03 24.33 -29.07
C ARG A 254 -25.95 25.41 -28.96
N PHE A 255 -24.68 25.05 -29.11
CA PHE A 255 -23.54 25.94 -28.87
C PHE A 255 -22.89 26.46 -30.16
N GLY A 256 -23.30 25.97 -31.33
CA GLY A 256 -22.74 26.38 -32.62
C GLY A 256 -21.23 26.16 -32.68
N ASP A 257 -20.50 27.15 -33.17
CA ASP A 257 -19.05 27.07 -33.35
C ASP A 257 -18.25 26.95 -32.04
N ARG A 258 -18.83 27.32 -30.88
CA ARG A 258 -18.16 27.14 -29.58
C ARG A 258 -17.86 25.68 -29.27
N CYS A 259 -18.65 24.73 -29.79
CA CYS A 259 -18.44 23.31 -29.56
C CYS A 259 -17.07 22.81 -30.07
N LYS A 260 -16.45 23.51 -31.03
CA LYS A 260 -15.10 23.18 -31.54
C LYS A 260 -14.03 23.29 -30.44
N GLN A 261 -14.27 24.12 -29.43
CA GLN A 261 -13.38 24.37 -28.29
C GLN A 261 -13.67 23.47 -27.10
N PHE A 262 -14.64 22.55 -27.20
CA PHE A 262 -14.98 21.60 -26.14
C PHE A 262 -13.95 20.48 -26.09
N HIS A 263 -12.70 20.81 -25.75
CA HIS A 263 -11.57 19.90 -25.87
C HIS A 263 -11.70 18.66 -24.98
N GLY A 264 -12.19 18.82 -23.75
CA GLY A 264 -12.47 17.70 -22.85
C GLY A 264 -13.40 16.66 -23.49
N PHE A 265 -14.46 17.12 -24.16
CA PHE A 265 -15.40 16.28 -24.89
C PHE A 265 -14.83 15.74 -26.21
N ASN A 266 -14.31 16.61 -27.07
CA ASN A 266 -13.88 16.27 -28.43
C ASN A 266 -12.68 15.32 -28.45
N ILE A 267 -11.77 15.41 -27.48
CA ILE A 267 -10.65 14.46 -27.37
C ILE A 267 -11.18 13.06 -27.06
N LEU A 268 -12.17 12.96 -26.16
CA LEU A 268 -12.80 11.69 -25.81
C LEU A 268 -13.58 11.12 -27.00
N GLN A 269 -14.43 11.94 -27.63
CA GLN A 269 -15.28 11.58 -28.78
C GLN A 269 -14.46 11.16 -30.00
N SER A 270 -13.30 11.80 -30.24
CA SER A 270 -12.38 11.44 -31.33
C SER A 270 -11.43 10.29 -30.98
N ASN A 271 -11.70 9.59 -29.87
CA ASN A 271 -10.88 8.49 -29.37
C ASN A 271 -9.40 8.86 -29.22
N PHE A 272 -9.14 10.02 -28.62
CA PHE A 272 -7.82 10.58 -28.34
C PHE A 272 -6.95 10.82 -29.59
N SER A 273 -7.59 11.19 -30.72
CA SER A 273 -6.93 11.44 -32.00
C SER A 273 -5.77 12.45 -31.91
N GLU A 274 -4.56 12.01 -32.26
CA GLU A 274 -3.38 12.89 -32.36
C GLU A 274 -3.59 14.01 -33.38
N GLY A 275 -4.32 13.74 -34.47
CA GLY A 275 -4.66 14.74 -35.48
C GLY A 275 -5.52 15.88 -34.91
N TYR A 276 -6.47 15.56 -34.05
CA TYR A 276 -7.27 16.57 -33.34
C TYR A 276 -6.39 17.41 -32.40
N ILE A 277 -5.53 16.76 -31.60
CA ILE A 277 -4.62 17.46 -30.68
C ILE A 277 -3.70 18.41 -31.44
N ARG A 278 -3.08 17.96 -32.53
CA ARG A 278 -2.24 18.81 -33.39
C ARG A 278 -2.99 20.05 -33.86
N LYS A 279 -4.21 19.87 -34.36
CA LYS A 279 -5.04 20.98 -34.87
C LYS A 279 -5.43 21.96 -33.75
N ALA A 280 -5.80 21.47 -32.56
CA ALA A 280 -6.12 22.32 -31.41
C ALA A 280 -4.90 23.13 -30.95
N CYS A 281 -3.72 22.53 -30.96
CA CYS A 281 -2.48 23.16 -30.50
C CYS A 281 -1.81 24.08 -31.54
N ALA A 282 -2.40 24.28 -32.73
CA ALA A 282 -1.79 25.04 -33.83
C ALA A 282 -1.35 26.45 -33.41
N THR A 283 -2.05 27.07 -32.46
CA THR A 283 -1.70 28.39 -31.90
C THR A 283 -0.28 28.45 -31.30
N PHE A 284 0.28 27.30 -30.88
CA PHE A 284 1.64 27.22 -30.34
C PHE A 284 2.73 27.07 -31.41
N GLU A 285 2.39 26.78 -32.67
CA GLU A 285 3.37 26.54 -33.75
C GLU A 285 4.20 27.78 -34.11
N HIS A 286 3.66 28.98 -33.87
CA HIS A 286 4.30 30.25 -34.24
C HIS A 286 5.04 30.93 -33.08
N ILE A 287 5.24 30.25 -31.95
CA ILE A 287 5.93 30.83 -30.79
C ILE A 287 7.42 31.00 -31.09
N LYS A 288 7.96 32.16 -30.72
CA LYS A 288 9.40 32.47 -30.82
C LYS A 288 10.07 32.38 -29.46
N ARG A 289 11.36 32.02 -29.45
CA ARG A 289 12.19 31.95 -28.23
C ARG A 289 12.36 33.30 -27.53
N THR A 290 12.62 34.37 -28.29
CA THR A 290 12.98 35.72 -27.80
C THR A 290 11.75 36.63 -27.65
N ASN A 291 11.82 37.61 -26.74
CA ASN A 291 10.78 38.63 -26.51
C ASN A 291 9.36 38.08 -26.33
N LYS A 292 9.22 36.98 -25.56
CA LYS A 292 7.94 36.31 -25.31
C LYS A 292 6.99 37.21 -24.52
N PRO A 293 5.76 37.49 -25.00
CA PRO A 293 4.74 38.17 -24.23
C PRO A 293 4.41 37.42 -22.93
N LEU A 294 3.98 38.14 -21.88
CA LEU A 294 3.61 37.52 -20.59
C LEU A 294 2.53 36.45 -20.76
N LYS A 295 1.53 36.66 -21.61
CA LYS A 295 0.49 35.64 -21.92
C LYS A 295 1.07 34.34 -22.48
N THR A 296 2.10 34.40 -23.33
CA THR A 296 2.77 33.21 -23.86
C THR A 296 3.57 32.49 -22.78
N GLN A 297 4.18 33.25 -21.87
CA GLN A 297 4.88 32.67 -20.72
C GLN A 297 3.91 31.98 -19.75
N LEU A 298 2.77 32.61 -19.47
CA LEU A 298 1.72 32.04 -18.62
C LEU A 298 1.14 30.75 -19.25
N ALA A 299 0.87 30.76 -20.55
CA ALA A 299 0.41 29.58 -21.27
C ALA A 299 1.46 28.44 -21.21
N ALA A 300 2.75 28.76 -21.32
CA ALA A 300 3.83 27.79 -21.16
C ALA A 300 3.91 27.21 -19.74
N PHE A 301 3.67 28.01 -18.70
CA PHE A 301 3.61 27.54 -17.32
C PHE A 301 2.45 26.57 -17.08
N LEU A 302 1.26 26.89 -17.59
CA LEU A 302 0.09 26.02 -17.49
C LEU A 302 0.34 24.69 -18.26
N CYS A 303 0.93 24.75 -19.45
CA CYS A 303 1.33 23.56 -20.20
C CYS A 303 2.29 22.67 -19.40
N LEU A 304 3.35 23.26 -18.84
CA LEU A 304 4.34 22.53 -18.05
C LEU A 304 3.69 21.87 -16.82
N LEU A 305 2.95 22.64 -16.02
CA LEU A 305 2.26 22.16 -14.82
C LEU A 305 1.30 21.03 -15.15
N ASN A 306 0.41 21.22 -16.11
CA ASN A 306 -0.60 20.21 -16.43
C ASN A 306 -0.05 19.00 -17.16
N ALA A 307 1.06 19.14 -17.89
CA ALA A 307 1.77 18.00 -18.47
C ALA A 307 2.34 17.12 -17.35
N TYR A 308 3.14 17.69 -16.43
CA TYR A 308 3.95 16.94 -15.47
C TYR A 308 3.35 16.76 -14.07
N ALA A 309 2.29 17.49 -13.74
CA ALA A 309 1.46 17.31 -12.55
C ALA A 309 -0.03 17.39 -12.97
N PRO A 310 -0.59 16.32 -13.56
CA PRO A 310 -1.99 16.32 -14.00
C PRO A 310 -3.00 16.69 -12.91
N GLY A 311 -3.95 17.57 -13.24
CA GLY A 311 -4.93 18.11 -12.27
C GLY A 311 -4.43 19.33 -11.49
N SER A 312 -3.19 19.76 -11.71
CA SER A 312 -2.69 21.04 -11.19
C SER A 312 -3.44 22.25 -11.77
N TYR A 313 -3.39 23.35 -11.04
CA TYR A 313 -4.00 24.62 -11.45
C TYR A 313 -3.23 25.80 -10.85
N LEU A 314 -3.46 26.98 -11.41
CA LEU A 314 -3.13 28.25 -10.79
C LEU A 314 -4.42 28.97 -10.38
N LEU A 315 -4.34 29.91 -9.45
CA LEU A 315 -5.49 30.74 -9.13
C LEU A 315 -5.62 31.84 -10.17
N GLU A 316 -6.84 32.23 -10.52
CA GLU A 316 -7.11 33.30 -11.50
C GLU A 316 -6.44 34.61 -11.06
N SER A 317 -6.50 34.94 -9.77
CA SER A 317 -5.81 36.09 -9.17
C SER A 317 -4.32 36.09 -9.48
N GLN A 318 -3.64 34.96 -9.31
CA GLN A 318 -2.20 34.81 -9.58
C GLN A 318 -1.87 34.94 -11.06
N CYS A 319 -2.75 34.43 -11.94
CA CYS A 319 -2.62 34.60 -13.38
C CYS A 319 -2.71 36.08 -13.76
N LEU A 320 -3.71 36.80 -13.24
CA LEU A 320 -3.90 38.23 -13.50
C LEU A 320 -2.76 39.09 -12.95
N ASP A 321 -2.28 38.78 -11.75
CA ASP A 321 -1.13 39.46 -11.13
C ASP A 321 0.14 39.28 -11.97
N PHE A 322 0.37 38.07 -12.51
CA PHE A 322 1.51 37.79 -13.38
C PHE A 322 1.47 38.59 -14.69
N LEU A 323 0.27 38.81 -15.24
CA LEU A 323 0.06 39.64 -16.43
C LEU A 323 0.27 41.14 -16.16
N ARG A 324 0.57 41.54 -14.91
CA ARG A 324 0.90 42.90 -14.45
C ARG A 324 -0.19 43.92 -14.75
N ARG A 325 -1.33 43.79 -14.07
CA ARG A 325 -2.34 44.86 -14.05
C ARG A 325 -1.73 46.15 -13.49
N ASP A 326 -1.46 47.08 -14.39
CA ASP A 326 -1.37 48.50 -14.10
C ASP A 326 -2.06 49.24 -15.25
N LYS A 327 -3.20 49.90 -14.96
CA LYS A 327 -3.81 51.01 -15.71
C LYS A 327 -4.83 50.79 -16.86
N PHE A 328 -5.27 49.59 -17.25
CA PHE A 328 -6.39 49.48 -18.22
C PHE A 328 -7.37 48.31 -17.96
N GLY A 329 -8.57 48.66 -17.47
CA GLY A 329 -9.91 48.15 -17.84
C GLY A 329 -10.28 46.65 -17.76
N HIS A 330 -11.43 46.38 -17.12
CA HIS A 330 -12.48 45.34 -17.27
C HIS A 330 -12.33 44.02 -18.09
N LEU A 331 -11.21 43.71 -18.75
CA LEU A 331 -11.06 42.48 -19.56
C LEU A 331 -10.91 41.23 -18.69
N SER A 332 -11.63 40.17 -19.08
CA SER A 332 -11.57 38.85 -18.43
C SER A 332 -10.19 38.21 -18.64
N LEU A 333 -9.84 37.19 -17.84
CA LEU A 333 -8.61 36.42 -18.09
C LEU A 333 -8.63 35.78 -19.49
N GLU A 334 -9.80 35.33 -19.96
CA GLU A 334 -9.95 34.72 -21.28
C GLU A 334 -9.61 35.70 -22.40
N ASP A 335 -10.03 36.95 -22.30
CA ASP A 335 -9.72 38.01 -23.28
C ASP A 335 -8.20 38.27 -23.34
N GLN A 336 -7.55 38.35 -22.18
CA GLN A 336 -6.11 38.60 -22.10
C GLN A 336 -5.27 37.42 -22.60
N MET A 337 -5.82 36.20 -22.49
CA MET A 337 -5.14 34.98 -22.91
C MET A 337 -5.30 34.69 -24.40
N GLN A 338 -6.07 35.46 -25.18
CA GLN A 338 -6.13 35.32 -26.64
C GLN A 338 -4.71 35.37 -27.27
N PRO A 339 -4.34 34.44 -28.16
CA PRO A 339 -5.17 33.38 -28.80
C PRO A 339 -5.26 32.03 -28.04
N PHE A 340 -4.64 31.90 -26.86
CA PHE A 340 -4.57 30.65 -26.09
C PHE A 340 -5.81 30.34 -25.25
N SER A 341 -6.78 31.26 -25.17
CA SER A 341 -7.97 31.18 -24.30
C SER A 341 -8.74 29.86 -24.44
N HIS A 342 -8.93 29.38 -25.67
CA HIS A 342 -9.64 28.12 -25.94
C HIS A 342 -8.94 26.88 -25.37
N LEU A 343 -7.62 26.93 -25.14
CA LEU A 343 -6.82 25.83 -24.57
C LEU A 343 -6.77 25.88 -23.03
N ILE A 344 -7.35 26.90 -22.41
CA ILE A 344 -7.34 27.15 -20.97
C ILE A 344 -8.79 27.10 -20.46
N ILE A 345 -8.95 26.69 -19.21
CA ILE A 345 -10.24 26.62 -18.53
C ILE A 345 -10.12 27.31 -17.18
N THR A 346 -11.11 28.13 -16.87
CA THR A 346 -11.31 28.74 -15.55
C THR A 346 -12.55 28.11 -14.91
N PHE A 347 -12.40 27.52 -13.73
CA PHE A 347 -13.48 26.83 -13.02
C PHE A 347 -13.42 27.07 -11.50
N GLN A 348 -14.49 26.75 -10.79
CA GLN A 348 -14.63 27.00 -9.35
C GLN A 348 -15.23 25.76 -8.67
N GLN A 349 -14.77 25.43 -7.46
CA GLN A 349 -15.24 24.28 -6.67
C GLN A 349 -16.03 24.77 -5.46
N GLY A 350 -17.27 25.21 -5.71
CA GLY A 350 -18.16 25.82 -4.71
C GLY A 350 -18.11 27.35 -4.71
N GLU A 351 -19.22 27.99 -4.36
CA GLU A 351 -19.46 29.44 -4.53
C GLU A 351 -18.45 30.35 -3.82
N ARG A 352 -17.87 29.89 -2.70
CA ARG A 352 -16.88 30.64 -1.91
C ARG A 352 -15.43 30.33 -2.27
N SER A 353 -15.18 29.36 -3.14
CA SER A 353 -13.83 28.97 -3.53
C SER A 353 -13.26 29.94 -4.57
N GLU A 354 -11.94 30.11 -4.59
CA GLU A 354 -11.31 30.94 -5.62
C GLU A 354 -11.28 30.23 -6.97
N LYS A 355 -11.40 31.00 -8.06
CA LYS A 355 -11.35 30.48 -9.43
C LYS A 355 -9.97 29.90 -9.76
N LYS A 356 -9.99 28.72 -10.37
CA LYS A 356 -8.83 27.89 -10.73
C LYS A 356 -8.67 27.87 -12.24
N VAL A 357 -7.43 27.96 -12.71
CA VAL A 357 -7.04 28.03 -14.11
C VAL A 357 -6.12 26.86 -14.46
N CYS A 358 -6.47 26.11 -15.52
CA CYS A 358 -5.66 25.00 -16.01
C CYS A 358 -5.76 24.84 -17.54
N MET A 359 -4.91 23.99 -18.12
CA MET A 359 -5.04 23.55 -19.51
C MET A 359 -6.25 22.64 -19.68
N ALA A 360 -6.96 22.80 -20.80
CA ALA A 360 -8.21 22.10 -21.08
C ALA A 360 -8.07 20.56 -21.09
N HIS A 361 -6.90 20.05 -21.46
CA HIS A 361 -6.61 18.63 -21.40
C HIS A 361 -5.11 18.37 -21.24
N ASN A 362 -4.76 17.27 -20.59
CA ASN A 362 -3.35 16.91 -20.38
C ASN A 362 -2.59 16.60 -21.68
N MET A 363 -3.24 15.98 -22.68
CA MET A 363 -2.60 15.75 -23.98
C MET A 363 -2.31 17.05 -24.72
N ILE A 364 -3.18 18.06 -24.60
CA ILE A 364 -2.92 19.41 -25.12
C ILE A 364 -1.69 19.98 -24.41
N ALA A 365 -1.65 19.92 -23.07
CA ALA A 365 -0.52 20.42 -22.28
C ALA A 365 0.81 19.73 -22.66
N GLN A 366 0.79 18.41 -22.84
CA GLN A 366 1.95 17.62 -23.29
C GLN A 366 2.41 18.03 -24.69
N TYR A 367 1.49 18.06 -25.66
CA TYR A 367 1.82 18.41 -27.05
C TYR A 367 2.31 19.86 -27.18
N CYS A 368 1.66 20.82 -26.51
CA CYS A 368 2.11 22.21 -26.46
C CYS A 368 3.51 22.34 -25.84
N THR A 369 3.84 21.51 -24.84
CA THR A 369 5.18 21.50 -24.24
C THR A 369 6.25 21.00 -25.23
N GLU A 370 5.91 20.05 -26.10
CA GLU A 370 6.79 19.64 -27.21
C GLU A 370 6.95 20.75 -28.25
N LEU A 371 5.87 21.42 -28.65
CA LEU A 371 5.93 22.56 -29.58
C LEU A 371 6.81 23.70 -29.03
N LEU A 372 6.65 24.03 -27.74
CA LEU A 372 7.49 25.00 -27.05
C LEU A 372 8.97 24.60 -27.08
N ALA A 373 9.27 23.33 -26.80
CA ALA A 373 10.64 22.82 -26.84
C ALA A 373 11.24 22.93 -28.24
N ASN A 374 10.49 22.57 -29.29
CA ASN A 374 10.91 22.71 -30.70
C ASN A 374 11.16 24.18 -31.08
N ALA A 375 10.41 25.11 -30.49
CA ALA A 375 10.60 26.55 -30.63
C ALA A 375 11.77 27.10 -29.77
N GLY A 376 12.53 26.24 -29.09
CA GLY A 376 13.64 26.63 -28.21
C GLY A 376 13.21 27.19 -26.86
N VAL A 377 11.95 27.00 -26.45
CA VAL A 377 11.43 27.27 -25.10
C VAL A 377 11.49 25.97 -24.32
N THR A 378 12.65 25.73 -23.69
CA THR A 378 12.93 24.44 -23.06
C THR A 378 12.13 24.23 -21.77
N ARG A 379 12.00 22.97 -21.35
CA ARG A 379 11.31 22.61 -20.11
C ARG A 379 12.09 23.14 -18.91
N SER A 380 13.42 23.08 -18.93
CA SER A 380 14.23 23.61 -17.82
C SER A 380 14.11 25.13 -17.68
N ASP A 381 14.18 25.88 -18.79
CA ASP A 381 14.00 27.34 -18.78
C ASP A 381 12.60 27.71 -18.29
N THR A 382 11.57 27.03 -18.80
CA THR A 382 10.18 27.25 -18.40
C THR A 382 9.98 26.95 -16.91
N THR A 383 10.57 25.86 -16.41
CA THR A 383 10.51 25.48 -14.99
C THR A 383 11.18 26.53 -14.11
N ARG A 384 12.41 26.94 -14.43
CA ARG A 384 13.14 27.98 -13.68
C ARG A 384 12.39 29.29 -13.66
N HIS A 385 11.84 29.69 -14.80
CA HIS A 385 11.10 30.92 -14.92
C HIS A 385 9.77 30.89 -14.14
N PHE A 386 9.08 29.75 -14.15
CA PHE A 386 7.89 29.50 -13.34
C PHE A 386 8.20 29.63 -11.84
N LEU A 387 9.24 28.93 -11.36
CA LEU A 387 9.68 29.00 -9.95
C LEU A 387 10.06 30.43 -9.54
N ASN A 388 10.70 31.20 -10.43
CA ASN A 388 11.02 32.60 -10.14
C ASN A 388 9.79 33.50 -10.08
N SER A 389 8.80 33.24 -10.93
CA SER A 389 7.63 34.12 -11.09
C SER A 389 6.54 33.87 -10.05
N PHE A 390 6.20 32.59 -9.80
CA PHE A 390 5.07 32.18 -8.96
C PHE A 390 5.46 31.76 -7.54
N CYS A 391 6.74 31.48 -7.29
CA CYS A 391 7.20 31.03 -5.97
C CYS A 391 8.04 32.12 -5.28
N ARG A 392 7.39 33.20 -4.83
CA ARG A 392 8.06 34.32 -4.15
C ARG A 392 8.31 33.98 -2.67
N SER A 393 8.20 34.95 -1.75
CA SER A 393 8.45 34.73 -0.32
C SER A 393 7.46 33.74 0.32
N TYR A 394 6.19 33.79 -0.07
CA TYR A 394 5.16 32.85 0.36
C TYR A 394 4.71 31.98 -0.83
N VAL A 395 4.61 30.67 -0.60
CA VAL A 395 4.16 29.69 -1.59
C VAL A 395 3.00 28.92 -0.99
N PRO A 396 1.78 29.02 -1.56
CA PRO A 396 0.63 28.31 -1.02
C PRO A 396 0.85 26.79 -0.97
N PRO A 397 0.32 26.08 0.04
CA PRO A 397 0.51 24.63 0.19
C PRO A 397 0.09 23.80 -1.04
N TYR A 398 -1.01 24.17 -1.71
CA TYR A 398 -1.47 23.48 -2.93
C TYR A 398 -0.44 23.59 -4.06
N LEU A 399 0.15 24.78 -4.25
CA LEU A 399 1.12 25.05 -5.31
C LEU A 399 2.44 24.33 -5.01
N LEU A 400 2.87 24.34 -3.76
CA LEU A 400 4.02 23.57 -3.32
C LEU A 400 3.80 22.06 -3.54
N GLY A 401 2.57 21.57 -3.33
CA GLY A 401 2.16 20.20 -3.67
C GLY A 401 2.40 19.87 -5.15
N PHE A 402 1.93 20.72 -6.07
CA PHE A 402 2.16 20.53 -7.51
C PHE A 402 3.64 20.54 -7.89
N ILE A 403 4.45 21.39 -7.25
CA ILE A 403 5.88 21.48 -7.52
C ILE A 403 6.60 20.22 -7.02
N LYS A 404 6.23 19.71 -5.84
CA LYS A 404 6.73 18.43 -5.33
C LYS A 404 6.36 17.29 -6.27
N ASP A 405 5.12 17.26 -6.77
CA ASP A 405 4.70 16.25 -7.73
C ASP A 405 5.53 16.33 -9.02
N MET A 406 5.63 17.52 -9.59
CA MET A 406 6.35 17.77 -10.84
C MET A 406 7.85 17.43 -10.75
N LEU A 407 8.52 17.72 -9.63
CA LEU A 407 9.97 17.55 -9.48
C LEU A 407 10.38 16.24 -8.80
N ASN A 408 9.50 15.61 -8.00
CA ASN A 408 9.87 14.49 -7.14
C ASN A 408 9.00 13.23 -7.30
N LYS A 409 7.78 13.31 -7.85
CA LYS A 409 6.91 12.14 -8.01
C LYS A 409 7.44 11.24 -9.11
N ARG A 410 7.82 10.02 -8.72
CA ARG A 410 8.41 9.01 -9.60
C ARG A 410 7.33 8.05 -10.05
N GLU A 411 7.18 7.90 -11.36
CA GLU A 411 6.22 6.98 -11.96
C GLU A 411 6.66 5.52 -11.75
N ILE A 412 5.71 4.59 -11.79
CA ILE A 412 5.98 3.15 -11.75
C ILE A 412 5.91 2.63 -13.18
N THR A 413 7.01 2.05 -13.63
CA THR A 413 7.10 1.37 -14.91
C THR A 413 6.92 -0.12 -14.70
N VAL A 414 6.17 -0.74 -15.59
CA VAL A 414 5.85 -2.17 -15.57
C VAL A 414 6.41 -2.78 -16.84
N ILE A 415 7.25 -3.81 -16.71
CA ILE A 415 7.73 -4.59 -17.84
C ILE A 415 7.42 -6.06 -17.58
N GLU A 416 6.95 -6.74 -18.61
CA GLU A 416 6.78 -8.19 -18.61
C GLU A 416 8.14 -8.84 -18.88
N ASP A 417 8.68 -9.52 -17.87
CA ASP A 417 9.83 -10.39 -18.02
C ASP A 417 9.34 -11.79 -18.43
N PRO A 418 9.82 -12.36 -19.55
CA PRO A 418 9.39 -13.69 -20.02
C PRO A 418 9.65 -14.83 -19.03
N THR A 419 10.55 -14.63 -18.06
CA THR A 419 11.08 -15.66 -17.14
C THR A 419 10.59 -15.46 -15.71
N ASP A 420 10.59 -14.22 -15.22
CA ASP A 420 10.21 -13.88 -13.83
C ASP A 420 8.79 -13.29 -13.71
N GLY A 421 8.05 -13.21 -14.82
CA GLY A 421 6.75 -12.56 -14.88
C GLY A 421 6.85 -11.04 -14.79
N ILE A 422 5.84 -10.40 -14.21
CA ILE A 422 5.70 -8.93 -14.29
C ILE A 422 6.62 -8.24 -13.27
N LYS A 423 7.60 -7.47 -13.74
CA LYS A 423 8.48 -6.64 -12.89
C LYS A 423 7.96 -5.20 -12.88
N GLN A 424 7.67 -4.70 -11.67
CA GLN A 424 7.38 -3.29 -11.43
C GLN A 424 8.62 -2.62 -10.85
N TRP A 425 9.03 -1.50 -11.43
CA TRP A 425 10.05 -0.65 -10.82
C TRP A 425 9.63 0.80 -10.80
N LYS A 426 9.94 1.44 -9.68
CA LYS A 426 9.78 2.88 -9.54
C LYS A 426 10.93 3.56 -10.27
N GLU A 427 10.58 4.48 -11.15
CA GLU A 427 11.52 5.32 -11.87
C GLU A 427 12.53 6.00 -10.93
N LYS A 428 13.71 6.35 -11.46
CA LYS A 428 14.79 6.96 -10.65
C LYS A 428 14.44 8.39 -10.20
N PHE A 429 13.84 9.15 -11.11
CA PHE A 429 13.47 10.57 -10.96
C PHE A 429 12.06 10.82 -11.52
N SER A 430 11.51 12.00 -11.23
CA SER A 430 10.24 12.46 -11.80
C SER A 430 10.30 12.57 -13.31
N ARG A 431 9.14 12.46 -13.98
CA ARG A 431 9.07 12.49 -15.44
C ARG A 431 9.67 13.78 -16.02
N LEU A 432 9.47 14.92 -15.37
CA LEU A 432 10.05 16.19 -15.82
C LEU A 432 11.58 16.15 -15.79
N ILE A 433 12.18 15.70 -14.69
CA ILE A 433 13.65 15.63 -14.57
C ILE A 433 14.22 14.65 -15.59
N GLN A 434 13.55 13.52 -15.82
CA GLN A 434 13.96 12.58 -16.86
C GLN A 434 13.91 13.19 -18.26
N ASP A 435 12.82 13.88 -18.61
CA ASP A 435 12.67 14.49 -19.92
C ASP A 435 13.68 15.61 -20.14
N ILE A 436 13.96 16.45 -19.12
CA ILE A 436 15.02 17.45 -19.20
C ILE A 436 16.38 16.77 -19.40
N THR A 437 16.68 15.71 -18.64
CA THR A 437 17.96 14.98 -18.77
C THR A 437 18.13 14.39 -20.17
N LYS A 438 17.08 13.75 -20.71
CA LYS A 438 17.11 13.07 -22.01
C LYS A 438 17.13 14.03 -23.20
N ARG A 439 16.48 15.19 -23.08
CA ARG A 439 16.22 16.09 -24.23
C ARG A 439 17.01 17.39 -24.20
N GLU A 440 17.46 17.83 -23.03
CA GLU A 440 18.18 19.10 -22.87
C GLU A 440 19.62 18.81 -22.47
N ASP A 441 19.84 18.24 -21.28
CA ASP A 441 21.09 17.63 -20.77
C ASP A 441 21.02 17.48 -19.23
N GLU A 442 22.04 16.86 -18.63
CA GLU A 442 22.17 16.69 -17.18
C GLU A 442 22.39 18.01 -16.43
N GLY A 443 23.11 18.97 -17.01
CA GLY A 443 23.38 20.29 -16.43
C GLY A 443 22.12 21.14 -16.30
N ASN A 444 21.19 21.06 -17.27
CA ASN A 444 19.89 21.70 -17.20
C ASN A 444 18.99 21.12 -16.10
N SER A 445 19.00 19.80 -15.94
CA SER A 445 18.32 19.11 -14.83
C SER A 445 18.89 19.54 -13.48
N LEU A 446 20.22 19.59 -13.40
CA LEU A 446 20.94 20.03 -12.21
C LEU A 446 20.58 21.48 -11.84
N SER A 447 20.56 22.39 -12.82
CA SER A 447 20.20 23.80 -12.63
C SER A 447 18.78 23.97 -12.06
N VAL A 448 17.80 23.20 -12.56
CA VAL A 448 16.43 23.19 -12.02
C VAL A 448 16.40 22.72 -10.56
N LEU A 449 17.06 21.60 -10.26
CA LEU A 449 17.09 21.02 -8.92
C LEU A 449 17.83 21.91 -7.91
N ILE A 450 18.93 22.56 -8.31
CA ILE A 450 19.63 23.55 -7.49
C ILE A 450 18.72 24.75 -7.20
N MET A 451 18.03 25.28 -8.22
CA MET A 451 17.12 26.40 -8.04
C MET A 451 16.00 26.07 -7.06
N ALA A 452 15.35 24.91 -7.22
CA ALA A 452 14.32 24.45 -6.29
C ALA A 452 14.88 24.29 -4.86
N SER A 453 16.06 23.67 -4.71
CA SER A 453 16.69 23.45 -3.39
C SER A 453 17.08 24.75 -2.68
N LYS A 454 17.47 25.79 -3.43
CA LYS A 454 17.78 27.11 -2.88
C LYS A 454 16.52 27.92 -2.55
N LYS A 455 15.51 27.85 -3.41
CA LYS A 455 14.28 28.65 -3.29
C LYS A 455 13.34 28.14 -2.19
N PHE A 456 13.25 26.82 -2.01
CA PHE A 456 12.44 26.20 -0.96
C PHE A 456 13.33 25.72 0.19
N TYR A 457 13.90 26.67 0.94
CA TYR A 457 14.89 26.38 1.97
C TYR A 457 14.38 25.42 3.05
N GLU A 458 13.12 25.53 3.46
CA GLU A 458 12.52 24.69 4.50
C GLU A 458 12.17 23.26 4.01
N VAL A 459 12.16 23.02 2.70
CA VAL A 459 11.72 21.75 2.12
C VAL A 459 12.92 20.85 1.88
N SER A 460 13.09 19.79 2.68
CA SER A 460 14.19 18.83 2.58
C SER A 460 14.15 17.94 1.33
N LEU A 461 12.97 17.77 0.71
CA LEU A 461 12.77 16.88 -0.43
C LEU A 461 13.56 17.28 -1.69
N PHE A 462 13.74 18.58 -1.93
CA PHE A 462 14.50 19.08 -3.09
C PHE A 462 16.00 18.82 -2.98
N PRO A 463 16.71 19.21 -1.89
CA PRO A 463 18.12 18.88 -1.73
C PRO A 463 18.35 17.37 -1.64
N GLN A 464 17.40 16.60 -1.10
CA GLN A 464 17.44 15.14 -1.12
C GLN A 464 17.44 14.60 -2.57
N THR A 465 16.57 15.12 -3.42
CA THR A 465 16.48 14.72 -4.83
C THR A 465 17.69 15.17 -5.63
N LEU A 466 18.24 16.34 -5.32
CA LEU A 466 19.48 16.83 -5.87
C LEU A 466 20.68 15.94 -5.49
N ALA A 467 20.80 15.54 -4.22
CA ALA A 467 21.81 14.57 -3.79
C ALA A 467 21.70 13.24 -4.58
N ARG A 468 20.47 12.74 -4.74
CA ARG A 468 20.19 11.56 -5.57
C ARG A 468 20.62 11.74 -7.02
N PHE A 469 20.38 12.92 -7.61
CA PHE A 469 20.83 13.21 -8.97
C PHE A 469 22.35 13.15 -9.09
N TYR A 470 23.07 13.75 -8.14
CA TYR A 470 24.54 13.71 -8.11
C TYR A 470 25.10 12.27 -8.03
N TYR A 471 24.65 11.42 -7.10
CA TYR A 471 25.26 10.09 -6.95
C TYR A 471 24.75 9.05 -7.96
N ILE A 472 23.52 9.17 -8.45
CA ILE A 472 22.93 8.20 -9.39
C ILE A 472 23.29 8.52 -10.84
N GLN A 473 23.17 9.80 -11.23
CA GLN A 473 23.32 10.23 -12.62
C GLN A 473 24.74 10.69 -12.91
N LEU A 474 25.27 11.61 -12.10
CA LEU A 474 26.57 12.23 -12.34
C LEU A 474 27.76 11.45 -11.75
N ARG A 475 27.50 10.52 -10.82
CA ARG A 475 28.50 9.83 -9.99
C ARG A 475 29.44 10.80 -9.23
N ASP A 476 28.95 12.00 -8.94
CA ASP A 476 29.67 13.00 -8.14
C ASP A 476 29.29 12.84 -6.66
N TYR A 477 30.06 12.02 -5.96
CA TYR A 477 29.77 11.69 -4.56
C TYR A 477 30.05 12.84 -3.60
N TYR A 478 30.94 13.77 -3.95
CA TYR A 478 31.27 14.92 -3.11
C TYR A 478 30.09 15.88 -3.00
N ASN A 479 29.55 16.31 -4.15
CA ASN A 479 28.36 17.16 -4.14
C ASN A 479 27.13 16.41 -3.61
N ALA A 480 27.01 15.11 -3.89
CA ALA A 480 25.93 14.30 -3.32
C ALA A 480 25.95 14.29 -1.78
N GLU A 481 27.13 14.16 -1.16
CA GLU A 481 27.29 14.19 0.29
C GLU A 481 26.89 15.56 0.87
N ILE A 482 27.33 16.66 0.26
CA ILE A 482 26.96 18.03 0.68
C ILE A 482 25.45 18.20 0.70
N TRP A 483 24.77 17.85 -0.40
CA TRP A 483 23.33 18.04 -0.51
C TRP A 483 22.53 17.05 0.34
N ALA A 484 23.04 15.83 0.57
CA ALA A 484 22.44 14.89 1.51
C ALA A 484 22.49 15.41 2.95
N LYS A 485 23.64 15.96 3.37
CA LYS A 485 23.79 16.63 4.68
C LYS A 485 22.89 17.84 4.80
N GLU A 486 22.76 18.65 3.74
CA GLU A 486 21.86 19.80 3.73
C GLU A 486 20.39 19.38 3.84
N ALA A 487 19.97 18.32 3.15
CA ALA A 487 18.64 17.76 3.30
C ALA A 487 18.37 17.29 4.73
N LYS A 488 19.32 16.56 5.33
CA LYS A 488 19.26 16.10 6.72
C LYS A 488 19.22 17.28 7.70
N ARG A 489 19.99 18.34 7.47
CA ARG A 489 19.98 19.57 8.30
C ARG A 489 18.60 20.25 8.32
N ARG A 490 17.87 20.20 7.21
CA ARG A 490 16.51 20.76 7.08
C ARG A 490 15.43 19.89 7.71
N ALA A 491 15.66 18.58 7.82
CA ALA A 491 14.74 17.64 8.44
C ALA A 491 15.50 16.63 9.34
N PRO A 492 16.10 17.08 10.45
CA PRO A 492 16.98 16.26 11.28
C PRO A 492 16.25 15.13 12.00
N TRP A 493 14.92 15.18 12.04
CA TRP A 493 14.06 14.16 12.63
C TRP A 493 13.59 13.09 11.64
N SER A 494 13.95 13.17 10.34
CA SER A 494 13.44 12.29 9.30
C SER A 494 14.46 11.22 8.90
N SER A 495 14.16 9.97 9.26
CA SER A 495 14.85 8.76 8.83
C SER A 495 14.86 8.62 7.31
N PHE A 496 13.75 8.88 6.63
CA PHE A 496 13.70 8.86 5.16
C PHE A 496 14.67 9.85 4.50
N VAL A 497 14.93 11.00 5.15
CA VAL A 497 15.92 11.97 4.65
C VAL A 497 17.33 11.54 5.00
N ALA A 498 17.55 11.02 6.22
CA ALA A 498 18.84 10.50 6.68
C ALA A 498 19.35 9.32 5.82
N ASP A 499 18.46 8.43 5.34
CA ASP A 499 18.77 7.32 4.41
C ASP A 499 19.62 7.79 3.23
N THR A 500 19.36 8.99 2.72
CA THR A 500 20.04 9.47 1.51
C THR A 500 21.55 9.59 1.69
N LEU A 501 22.03 9.93 2.89
CA LEU A 501 23.47 9.98 3.17
C LEU A 501 24.11 8.58 3.13
N GLY A 502 23.44 7.60 3.73
CA GLY A 502 23.87 6.19 3.66
C GLY A 502 23.86 5.66 2.23
N GLN A 503 22.83 6.00 1.44
CA GLN A 503 22.76 5.62 0.02
C GLN A 503 23.88 6.25 -0.82
N VAL A 504 24.28 7.50 -0.55
CA VAL A 504 25.41 8.16 -1.21
C VAL A 504 26.71 7.40 -0.94
N HIS A 505 27.03 7.15 0.33
CA HIS A 505 28.26 6.45 0.70
C HIS A 505 28.28 4.99 0.22
N LYS A 506 27.15 4.28 0.33
CA LYS A 506 27.01 2.91 -0.21
C LYS A 506 27.18 2.88 -1.73
N SER A 507 26.59 3.83 -2.45
CA SER A 507 26.76 3.92 -3.90
C SER A 507 28.21 4.23 -4.27
N HIS A 508 28.88 5.07 -3.51
CA HIS A 508 30.30 5.35 -3.69
C HIS A 508 31.13 4.07 -3.47
N LEU A 509 30.89 3.34 -2.37
CA LEU A 509 31.59 2.09 -2.05
C LEU A 509 31.40 1.04 -3.15
N LYS A 510 30.16 0.91 -3.67
CA LYS A 510 29.84 -0.04 -4.74
C LYS A 510 30.64 0.20 -6.02
N ASN A 511 30.99 1.46 -6.31
CA ASN A 511 31.65 1.85 -7.56
C ASN A 511 33.15 2.16 -7.37
N MET A 512 33.76 1.75 -6.26
CA MET A 512 35.20 1.91 -6.05
C MET A 512 36.01 1.08 -7.06
N PRO A 513 37.13 1.60 -7.58
CA PRO A 513 38.08 0.83 -8.38
C PRO A 513 38.61 -0.40 -7.63
N ALA A 514 38.96 -1.46 -8.37
CA ALA A 514 39.47 -2.70 -7.79
C ALA A 514 40.84 -2.58 -7.10
N TYR A 515 41.58 -1.50 -7.37
CA TYR A 515 42.90 -1.23 -6.77
C TYR A 515 42.84 -0.29 -5.55
N THR A 516 41.65 0.10 -5.11
CA THR A 516 41.47 0.98 -3.95
C THR A 516 41.98 0.33 -2.67
N ARG A 517 42.79 1.03 -1.88
CA ARG A 517 43.41 0.45 -0.69
C ARG A 517 42.37 -0.01 0.35
N PRO A 518 42.60 -1.10 1.10
CA PRO A 518 41.67 -1.58 2.12
C PRO A 518 41.27 -0.53 3.15
N SER A 519 42.19 0.35 3.59
CA SER A 519 41.86 1.44 4.52
C SER A 519 40.87 2.46 3.95
N GLU A 520 40.94 2.75 2.65
CA GLU A 520 39.99 3.65 1.97
C GLU A 520 38.61 2.99 1.83
N ILE A 521 38.59 1.69 1.50
CA ILE A 521 37.35 0.88 1.46
C ILE A 521 36.69 0.88 2.84
N LEU A 522 37.47 0.61 3.90
CA LEU A 522 36.99 0.61 5.29
C LEU A 522 36.50 1.99 5.73
N GLN A 523 37.21 3.07 5.38
CA GLN A 523 36.80 4.42 5.72
C GLN A 523 35.43 4.77 5.12
N LEU A 524 35.22 4.44 3.85
CA LEU A 524 33.95 4.72 3.19
C LEU A 524 32.82 3.82 3.69
N ALA A 525 33.11 2.54 3.96
CA ALA A 525 32.17 1.63 4.58
C ALA A 525 31.76 2.09 5.99
N GLN A 526 32.70 2.59 6.79
CA GLN A 526 32.41 3.17 8.11
C GLN A 526 31.46 4.37 7.98
N LYS A 527 31.73 5.32 7.08
CA LYS A 527 30.82 6.45 6.83
C LYS A 527 29.42 6.01 6.43
N ALA A 528 29.31 4.98 5.58
CA ALA A 528 28.03 4.44 5.16
C ALA A 528 27.28 3.75 6.32
N ILE A 529 27.99 2.96 7.13
CA ILE A 529 27.47 2.31 8.33
C ILE A 529 26.94 3.35 9.31
N GLU A 530 27.76 4.33 9.69
CA GLU A 530 27.37 5.38 10.63
C GLU A 530 26.13 6.15 10.16
N ALA A 531 26.02 6.42 8.86
CA ALA A 531 24.84 7.07 8.29
C ALA A 531 23.57 6.21 8.39
N PHE A 532 23.67 4.90 8.16
CA PHE A 532 22.54 3.97 8.30
C PHE A 532 22.17 3.67 9.75
N GLU A 533 23.14 3.70 10.67
CA GLU A 533 22.87 3.57 12.11
C GLU A 533 22.17 4.81 12.69
N ASP A 534 22.55 6.00 12.22
CA ASP A 534 21.84 7.23 12.54
C ASP A 534 20.41 7.22 11.98
N GLU A 535 20.22 6.75 10.75
CA GLU A 535 18.88 6.53 10.18
C GLU A 535 18.05 5.57 11.04
N GLU A 536 18.64 4.43 11.46
CA GLU A 536 18.00 3.44 12.33
C GLU A 536 17.56 4.07 13.66
N LYS A 537 18.41 4.89 14.28
CA LYS A 537 18.09 5.62 15.52
C LYS A 537 16.94 6.61 15.31
N LEU A 538 16.94 7.35 14.20
CA LEU A 538 15.87 8.27 13.85
C LEU A 538 14.54 7.53 13.62
N ALA A 539 14.58 6.40 12.91
CA ALA A 539 13.39 5.58 12.66
C ALA A 539 12.76 5.08 13.98
N LYS A 540 13.60 4.61 14.92
CA LYS A 540 13.15 4.22 16.28
C LYS A 540 12.54 5.40 17.04
N ASN A 541 13.15 6.58 16.97
CA ASN A 541 12.67 7.78 17.65
C ASN A 541 11.35 8.30 17.08
N GLU A 542 11.20 8.33 15.75
CA GLU A 542 9.93 8.68 15.09
C GLU A 542 8.82 7.72 15.50
N HIS A 543 9.13 6.43 15.48
CA HIS A 543 8.22 5.37 15.87
C HIS A 543 7.83 5.48 17.36
N ALA A 544 8.75 5.90 18.24
CA ALA A 544 8.48 6.14 19.66
C ALA A 544 7.68 7.42 19.91
N LYS A 545 7.99 8.54 19.22
CA LYS A 545 7.28 9.83 19.39
C LYS A 545 5.84 9.79 18.88
N GLY A 546 5.55 8.99 17.86
CA GLY A 546 4.18 8.66 17.45
C GLY A 546 3.34 8.00 18.56
N LYS A 547 3.96 7.58 19.67
CA LYS A 547 3.28 7.00 20.85
C LYS A 547 3.00 8.02 21.96
N GLN A 548 3.71 9.15 22.02
CA GLN A 548 3.65 10.11 23.15
C GLN A 548 2.97 11.46 22.81
N GLY A 549 2.76 11.79 21.53
CA GLY A 549 2.16 13.06 21.12
C GLY A 549 0.65 13.00 20.88
N ASP A 550 -0.08 13.95 21.48
CA ASP A 550 -1.49 14.37 21.29
C ASP A 550 -2.53 13.31 20.89
N VAL A 551 -3.60 13.26 21.70
CA VAL A 551 -4.79 12.39 21.57
C VAL A 551 -5.44 12.46 20.16
N ASN A 552 -5.10 13.45 19.34
CA ASN A 552 -5.67 13.69 18.00
C ASN A 552 -4.82 13.24 16.79
N ILE A 553 -3.60 12.70 16.93
CA ILE A 553 -2.79 12.31 15.74
C ILE A 553 -2.05 10.97 15.93
N LYS A 554 -2.78 9.86 16.00
CA LYS A 554 -2.21 8.50 15.90
C LYS A 554 -2.27 7.97 14.45
N VAL A 555 -1.47 8.54 13.54
CA VAL A 555 -1.18 7.85 12.27
C VAL A 555 -0.17 6.74 12.57
N LEU A 556 -0.59 5.48 12.40
CA LEU A 556 0.28 4.30 12.50
C LEU A 556 1.35 4.36 11.40
N ARG A 557 2.49 5.02 11.67
CA ARG A 557 3.62 5.05 10.75
C ARG A 557 4.40 3.74 10.87
N ALA A 558 4.60 3.07 9.75
CA ALA A 558 5.43 1.89 9.72
C ALA A 558 6.87 2.18 10.14
N LEU A 559 7.45 1.29 10.93
CA LEU A 559 8.86 1.36 11.29
C LEU A 559 9.69 1.31 10.00
N ASN A 560 10.43 2.39 9.74
CA ASN A 560 11.35 2.42 8.61
C ASN A 560 12.54 1.49 8.88
N THR A 561 12.62 0.38 8.15
CA THR A 561 13.69 -0.62 8.27
C THR A 561 14.82 -0.44 7.26
N ARG A 562 14.81 0.65 6.47
CA ARG A 562 15.79 0.89 5.40
C ARG A 562 17.22 1.05 5.91
N GLY A 563 17.43 1.71 7.05
CA GLY A 563 18.74 1.78 7.71
C GLY A 563 19.33 0.41 8.04
N LEU A 564 18.54 -0.47 8.67
CA LEU A 564 18.95 -1.85 8.99
C LEU A 564 19.34 -2.63 7.73
N PHE A 565 18.55 -2.50 6.67
CA PHE A 565 18.82 -3.16 5.40
C PHE A 565 20.06 -2.56 4.70
N GLY A 566 20.19 -1.23 4.71
CA GLY A 566 21.30 -0.49 4.13
C GLY A 566 22.63 -0.86 4.77
N TYR A 567 22.66 -1.03 6.09
CA TYR A 567 23.81 -1.55 6.83
C TYR A 567 24.26 -2.91 6.28
N LEU A 568 23.34 -3.87 6.16
CA LEU A 568 23.66 -5.20 5.65
C LEU A 568 24.13 -5.16 4.18
N GLU A 569 23.55 -4.29 3.34
CA GLU A 569 24.06 -4.10 1.98
C GLU A 569 25.50 -3.53 1.97
N VAL A 570 25.83 -2.62 2.88
CA VAL A 570 27.21 -2.10 3.02
C VAL A 570 28.16 -3.21 3.48
N CYS A 571 27.80 -4.01 4.49
CA CYS A 571 28.62 -5.13 4.96
C CYS A 571 28.86 -6.16 3.85
N SER A 572 27.82 -6.51 3.08
CA SER A 572 27.99 -7.40 1.93
C SER A 572 28.97 -6.81 0.89
N LEU A 573 28.87 -5.51 0.58
CA LEU A 573 29.80 -4.86 -0.33
C LEU A 573 31.23 -4.81 0.24
N LEU A 574 31.37 -4.50 1.52
CA LEU A 574 32.65 -4.43 2.21
C LEU A 574 33.37 -5.79 2.15
N TYR A 575 32.65 -6.87 2.48
CA TYR A 575 33.14 -8.25 2.38
C TYR A 575 33.67 -8.54 0.97
N ASP A 576 32.88 -8.23 -0.07
CA ASP A 576 33.26 -8.51 -1.46
C ASP A 576 34.46 -7.69 -1.94
N HIS A 577 34.64 -6.46 -1.44
CA HIS A 577 35.78 -5.62 -1.80
C HIS A 577 37.06 -6.05 -1.10
N LEU A 578 37.00 -6.38 0.19
CA LEU A 578 38.18 -6.79 0.96
C LEU A 578 38.74 -8.15 0.50
N ILE A 579 37.88 -9.13 0.22
CA ILE A 579 38.32 -10.45 -0.27
C ILE A 579 38.94 -10.36 -1.66
N ARG A 580 38.45 -9.46 -2.52
CA ARG A 580 39.06 -9.19 -3.82
C ARG A 580 40.52 -8.70 -3.71
N HIS A 581 40.90 -8.11 -2.58
CA HIS A 581 42.30 -7.74 -2.31
C HIS A 581 43.12 -8.92 -1.78
N ASP A 582 42.60 -9.63 -0.78
CA ASP A 582 43.28 -10.76 -0.16
C ASP A 582 42.24 -11.72 0.44
N GLU A 583 42.31 -13.00 0.07
CA GLU A 583 41.46 -14.06 0.61
C GLU A 583 41.60 -14.22 2.13
N LEU A 584 42.71 -13.76 2.73
CA LEU A 584 42.88 -13.73 4.18
C LEU A 584 41.79 -12.89 4.89
N TRP A 585 41.23 -11.88 4.21
CA TRP A 585 40.09 -11.12 4.74
C TRP A 585 38.86 -11.99 5.00
N LYS A 586 38.64 -13.06 4.22
CA LYS A 586 37.55 -14.01 4.48
C LYS A 586 37.69 -14.59 5.89
N GLN A 587 38.91 -14.96 6.26
CA GLN A 587 39.22 -15.54 7.56
C GLN A 587 39.09 -14.52 8.70
N VAL A 588 39.53 -13.28 8.48
CA VAL A 588 39.38 -12.20 9.48
C VAL A 588 37.90 -11.85 9.71
N LEU A 589 37.12 -11.65 8.64
CA LEU A 589 35.71 -11.24 8.73
C LEU A 589 34.80 -12.33 9.31
N THR A 590 35.18 -13.60 9.14
CA THR A 590 34.51 -14.75 9.78
C THR A 590 35.06 -15.06 11.19
N ARG A 591 36.08 -14.31 11.64
CA ARG A 591 36.79 -14.48 12.92
C ARG A 591 37.48 -15.84 13.09
N THR A 592 37.91 -16.48 12.00
CA THR A 592 38.75 -17.68 12.08
C THR A 592 40.21 -17.33 12.41
N VAL A 593 40.66 -16.12 12.06
CA VAL A 593 41.99 -15.58 12.40
C VAL A 593 41.87 -14.15 12.91
N SER A 594 42.89 -13.65 13.62
CA SER A 594 42.90 -12.25 14.09
C SER A 594 43.26 -11.28 12.95
N LEU A 595 42.90 -10.01 13.12
CA LEU A 595 43.30 -8.95 12.19
C LEU A 595 44.83 -8.82 12.05
N ASP A 596 45.60 -9.25 13.06
CA ASP A 596 47.06 -9.16 13.05
C ASP A 596 47.68 -9.96 11.89
N SER A 597 47.02 -11.03 11.45
CA SER A 597 47.46 -11.81 10.29
C SER A 597 47.48 -10.97 9.00
N VAL A 598 46.51 -10.08 8.81
CA VAL A 598 46.49 -9.14 7.67
C VAL A 598 47.49 -8.01 7.87
N LEU A 599 47.67 -7.53 9.11
CA LEU A 599 48.63 -6.47 9.40
C LEU A 599 50.09 -6.89 9.16
N GLN A 600 50.39 -8.18 9.29
CA GLN A 600 51.72 -8.73 9.01
C GLN A 600 52.05 -8.79 7.51
N SER A 601 51.05 -8.88 6.64
CA SER A 601 51.21 -9.02 5.19
C SER A 601 50.91 -7.75 4.40
N THR A 602 50.36 -6.70 5.03
CA THR A 602 49.88 -5.50 4.34
C THR A 602 50.86 -4.32 4.43
N GLU A 603 50.93 -3.55 3.34
CA GLU A 603 51.61 -2.24 3.32
C GLU A 603 50.69 -1.10 3.81
N ASP A 604 49.40 -1.38 4.02
CA ASP A 604 48.38 -0.39 4.41
C ASP A 604 48.14 -0.35 5.93
N TRP A 605 49.08 0.25 6.67
CA TRP A 605 49.02 0.36 8.13
C TRP A 605 47.82 1.17 8.67
N ASN A 606 47.12 1.93 7.83
CA ASN A 606 45.94 2.69 8.27
C ASN A 606 44.75 1.80 8.62
N ILE A 607 44.77 0.52 8.23
CA ILE A 607 43.77 -0.49 8.60
C ILE A 607 43.59 -0.58 10.13
N VAL A 608 44.66 -0.36 10.91
CA VAL A 608 44.65 -0.42 12.38
C VAL A 608 43.57 0.47 12.99
N ARG A 609 43.25 1.61 12.36
CA ARG A 609 42.21 2.55 12.83
C ARG A 609 40.79 1.96 12.82
N PHE A 610 40.57 0.89 12.06
CA PHE A 610 39.27 0.24 11.89
C PHE A 610 39.15 -1.07 12.67
N LYS A 611 40.09 -1.37 13.59
CA LYS A 611 40.09 -2.62 14.37
C LYS A 611 38.78 -2.86 15.11
N GLU A 612 38.21 -1.84 15.74
CA GLU A 612 36.93 -1.95 16.46
C GLU A 612 35.76 -2.25 15.51
N LEU A 613 35.72 -1.56 14.36
CA LEU A 613 34.72 -1.81 13.33
C LEU A 613 34.82 -3.26 12.85
N ILE A 614 35.99 -3.69 12.36
CA ILE A 614 36.22 -5.03 11.83
C ILE A 614 35.83 -6.09 12.85
N ASN A 615 36.26 -5.91 14.10
CA ASN A 615 35.95 -6.84 15.17
C ASN A 615 34.45 -6.89 15.45
N SER A 616 33.68 -5.81 15.33
CA SER A 616 32.23 -5.80 15.63
C SER A 616 31.33 -6.23 14.45
N LEU A 617 31.84 -6.22 13.20
CA LEU A 617 31.02 -6.46 12.00
C LEU A 617 30.19 -7.74 12.05
N ARG A 618 30.80 -8.88 12.44
CA ARG A 618 30.11 -10.17 12.48
C ARG A 618 28.90 -10.12 13.41
N ASP A 619 29.07 -9.71 14.67
CA ASP A 619 27.99 -9.68 15.66
C ASP A 619 26.88 -8.71 15.23
N LEU A 620 27.25 -7.56 14.65
CA LEU A 620 26.30 -6.57 14.17
C LEU A 620 25.52 -7.03 12.92
N VAL A 621 26.15 -7.81 12.04
CA VAL A 621 25.47 -8.48 10.91
C VAL A 621 24.52 -9.55 11.43
N GLU A 622 24.96 -10.39 12.37
CA GLU A 622 24.13 -11.43 12.98
C GLU A 622 22.88 -10.80 13.63
N LYS A 623 23.05 -9.79 14.49
CA LYS A 623 21.95 -9.06 15.16
C LYS A 623 20.92 -8.47 14.19
N ARG A 624 21.38 -7.83 13.10
CA ARG A 624 20.48 -7.21 12.12
C ARG A 624 19.80 -8.23 11.23
N PHE A 625 20.45 -9.37 10.95
CA PHE A 625 19.81 -10.49 10.28
C PHE A 625 18.70 -11.09 11.15
N GLU A 626 18.94 -11.33 12.44
CA GLU A 626 17.94 -11.85 13.39
C GLU A 626 16.70 -10.95 13.47
N PHE A 627 16.90 -9.62 13.42
CA PHE A 627 15.79 -8.67 13.28
C PHE A 627 14.95 -8.97 12.03
N PHE A 628 15.56 -9.06 10.85
CA PHE A 628 14.83 -9.31 9.61
C PHE A 628 14.19 -10.70 9.57
N ASP A 629 14.86 -11.70 10.16
CA ASP A 629 14.35 -13.05 10.24
C ASP A 629 13.06 -13.09 11.08
N THR A 630 13.05 -12.41 12.23
CA THR A 630 11.86 -12.23 13.07
C THR A 630 10.79 -11.39 12.35
N PHE A 631 11.19 -10.23 11.82
CA PHE A 631 10.29 -9.24 11.23
C PHE A 631 9.53 -9.76 10.01
N LEU A 632 10.20 -10.53 9.14
CA LEU A 632 9.61 -11.06 7.91
C LEU A 632 8.93 -12.42 8.08
N THR A 633 9.26 -13.17 9.14
CA THR A 633 8.60 -14.44 9.47
C THR A 633 7.24 -14.20 10.11
N TYR A 634 7.17 -13.30 11.09
CA TYR A 634 5.96 -13.06 11.87
C TYR A 634 5.05 -11.96 11.31
N SER A 635 5.53 -11.14 10.38
CA SER A 635 4.71 -10.04 9.86
C SER A 635 4.98 -9.74 8.38
N TYR A 636 4.01 -9.11 7.72
CA TYR A 636 4.19 -8.54 6.38
C TYR A 636 3.42 -7.22 6.26
N SER A 637 3.86 -6.37 5.34
CA SER A 637 3.14 -5.15 5.01
C SER A 637 1.90 -5.46 4.17
N ILE A 638 0.78 -4.87 4.56
CA ILE A 638 -0.51 -4.93 3.83
C ILE A 638 -0.41 -4.12 2.53
N VAL A 639 0.43 -3.07 2.53
CA VAL A 639 0.69 -2.25 1.35
C VAL A 639 1.64 -3.02 0.44
N LYS A 640 1.10 -3.46 -0.71
CA LYS A 640 1.90 -4.14 -1.74
C LYS A 640 3.15 -3.30 -2.07
N ASN A 641 4.30 -3.98 -2.16
CA ASN A 641 5.63 -3.45 -2.49
C ASN A 641 6.50 -2.92 -1.33
N GLU A 642 6.05 -2.97 -0.07
CA GLU A 642 6.89 -2.55 1.07
C GLU A 642 7.87 -3.62 1.55
N ASP A 643 7.54 -4.91 1.42
CA ASP A 643 8.46 -6.03 1.69
C ASP A 643 8.83 -6.79 0.41
N PRO A 644 9.71 -6.25 -0.46
CA PRO A 644 10.19 -6.99 -1.61
C PRO A 644 10.84 -8.32 -1.22
N VAL A 645 10.54 -9.38 -1.97
CA VAL A 645 11.10 -10.74 -1.79
C VAL A 645 12.64 -10.72 -1.74
N TYR A 646 13.28 -9.78 -2.45
CA TYR A 646 14.74 -9.68 -2.44
C TYR A 646 15.34 -9.33 -1.08
N ILE A 647 14.58 -8.72 -0.15
CA ILE A 647 15.11 -8.30 1.16
C ILE A 647 15.57 -9.54 1.93
N SER A 648 14.68 -10.51 2.14
CA SER A 648 15.00 -11.76 2.86
C SER A 648 16.20 -12.49 2.23
N ARG A 649 16.24 -12.57 0.90
CA ARG A 649 17.37 -13.20 0.19
C ARG A 649 18.69 -12.48 0.43
N LYS A 650 18.73 -11.15 0.26
CA LYS A 650 19.96 -10.36 0.41
C LYS A 650 20.45 -10.31 1.86
N THR A 651 19.56 -10.25 2.85
CA THR A 651 19.96 -10.27 4.26
C THR A 651 20.55 -11.64 4.63
N ALA A 652 19.95 -12.73 4.14
CA ALA A 652 20.49 -14.08 4.31
C ALA A 652 21.85 -14.27 3.61
N GLU A 653 22.02 -13.77 2.39
CA GLU A 653 23.30 -13.80 1.66
C GLU A 653 24.40 -13.06 2.44
N CYS A 654 24.11 -11.85 2.96
CA CYS A 654 25.04 -11.11 3.80
C CYS A 654 25.38 -11.87 5.08
N TYR A 655 24.39 -12.42 5.78
CA TYR A 655 24.59 -13.17 7.00
C TYR A 655 25.54 -14.37 6.78
N LYS A 656 25.29 -15.17 5.74
CA LYS A 656 26.12 -16.35 5.43
C LYS A 656 27.59 -16.00 5.15
N LYS A 657 27.86 -14.86 4.51
CA LYS A 657 29.24 -14.37 4.27
C LYS A 657 30.02 -14.22 5.58
N TYR A 658 29.39 -13.68 6.62
CA TYR A 658 30.02 -13.42 7.92
C TYR A 658 30.01 -14.62 8.88
N VAL A 659 29.10 -15.59 8.69
CA VAL A 659 29.14 -16.87 9.41
C VAL A 659 30.31 -17.73 8.93
N GLY A 660 30.53 -17.78 7.61
CA GLY A 660 31.61 -18.56 7.00
C GLY A 660 31.36 -20.07 6.93
N ASP A 661 32.30 -20.76 6.30
CA ASP A 661 32.24 -22.22 6.05
C ASP A 661 33.06 -23.04 7.06
N ALA A 662 33.93 -22.38 7.84
CA ALA A 662 34.87 -23.04 8.73
C ALA A 662 34.16 -23.58 9.97
N GLU A 663 34.15 -24.91 10.11
CA GLU A 663 33.53 -25.56 11.25
C GLU A 663 34.40 -25.46 12.51
N PRO A 664 33.81 -25.11 13.67
CA PRO A 664 34.48 -25.23 14.96
C PRO A 664 34.87 -26.68 15.27
N ASN A 665 35.95 -26.86 16.05
CA ASN A 665 36.40 -28.18 16.50
C ASN A 665 35.47 -28.78 17.57
N ASP A 666 34.88 -27.94 18.42
CA ASP A 666 33.96 -28.37 19.47
C ASP A 666 32.61 -28.82 18.87
N GLN A 667 32.10 -29.97 19.30
CA GLN A 667 30.90 -30.59 18.73
C GLN A 667 29.65 -29.72 18.93
N LEU A 668 29.49 -29.09 20.09
CA LEU A 668 28.34 -28.24 20.38
C LEU A 668 28.40 -26.95 19.55
N GLN A 669 29.57 -26.31 19.48
CA GLN A 669 29.80 -25.15 18.61
C GLN A 669 29.62 -25.50 17.13
N LYS A 670 29.98 -26.72 16.72
CA LYS A 670 29.74 -27.23 15.36
C LYS A 670 28.24 -27.36 15.07
N ALA A 671 27.45 -27.89 15.99
CA ALA A 671 25.99 -27.93 15.86
C ALA A 671 25.39 -26.51 15.70
N PHE A 672 25.80 -25.57 16.56
CA PHE A 672 25.40 -24.15 16.43
C PHE A 672 25.82 -23.53 15.09
N HIS A 673 27.05 -23.78 14.64
CA HIS A 673 27.56 -23.26 13.38
C HIS A 673 26.75 -23.79 12.19
N LYS A 674 26.42 -25.09 12.17
CA LYS A 674 25.57 -25.69 11.14
C LYS A 674 24.15 -25.10 11.15
N LEU A 675 23.57 -24.86 12.32
CA LEU A 675 22.29 -24.15 12.45
C LEU A 675 22.37 -22.73 11.88
N LYS A 676 23.45 -21.99 12.13
CA LYS A 676 23.68 -20.66 11.50
C LYS A 676 23.73 -20.77 9.98
N GLN A 677 24.49 -21.73 9.43
CA GLN A 677 24.57 -21.93 7.97
C GLN A 677 23.21 -22.24 7.32
N LYS A 678 22.34 -22.98 8.03
CA LYS A 678 20.97 -23.28 7.60
C LYS A 678 19.94 -22.20 7.94
N LEU A 679 20.35 -21.08 8.56
CA LEU A 679 19.48 -19.99 9.00
C LEU A 679 18.39 -20.45 9.97
N ALA A 680 18.71 -21.43 10.84
CA ALA A 680 17.80 -22.07 11.76
C ALA A 680 18.29 -22.00 13.23
N VAL A 681 19.12 -20.99 13.53
CA VAL A 681 19.66 -20.74 14.89
C VAL A 681 18.64 -20.05 15.80
N THR A 682 17.61 -19.43 15.23
CA THR A 682 16.51 -18.76 15.94
C THR A 682 15.18 -19.51 15.72
N SER A 683 14.20 -19.28 16.57
CA SER A 683 12.84 -19.84 16.40
C SER A 683 12.16 -19.42 15.08
N PRO A 684 12.20 -18.13 14.65
CA PRO A 684 11.76 -17.73 13.31
C PRO A 684 12.43 -18.52 12.18
N GLY A 685 13.74 -18.77 12.31
CA GLY A 685 14.52 -19.56 11.36
C GLY A 685 14.04 -21.01 11.26
N VAL A 686 13.78 -21.65 12.40
CA VAL A 686 13.20 -23.00 12.45
C VAL A 686 11.81 -23.04 11.82
N LEU A 687 10.93 -22.09 12.17
CA LEU A 687 9.59 -21.99 11.59
C LEU A 687 9.61 -21.75 10.07
N SER A 688 10.67 -21.13 9.56
CA SER A 688 10.88 -20.89 8.12
C SER A 688 11.46 -22.10 7.37
N CYS A 689 11.66 -23.26 7.99
CA CYS A 689 12.26 -24.43 7.35
C CYS A 689 11.51 -24.86 6.07
N LEU A 690 10.17 -24.85 6.07
CA LEU A 690 9.37 -25.18 4.87
C LEU A 690 9.57 -24.22 3.69
N GLU A 691 10.19 -23.06 3.92
CA GLU A 691 10.47 -22.05 2.90
C GLU A 691 11.92 -22.07 2.42
N ARG A 692 12.85 -22.53 3.24
CA ARG A 692 14.30 -22.34 3.03
C ARG A 692 15.11 -23.62 3.00
N CYS A 693 14.57 -24.73 3.49
CA CYS A 693 15.30 -25.96 3.75
C CYS A 693 14.73 -27.13 2.96
N THR A 694 15.60 -28.07 2.58
CA THR A 694 15.17 -29.37 2.09
C THR A 694 14.70 -30.25 3.25
N ARG A 695 14.02 -31.38 2.93
CA ARG A 695 13.64 -32.37 3.95
C ARG A 695 14.85 -32.93 4.72
N SER A 696 15.98 -33.11 4.03
CA SER A 696 17.22 -33.56 4.67
C SER A 696 17.73 -32.51 5.65
N ASP A 697 17.77 -31.24 5.22
CA ASP A 697 18.23 -30.15 6.08
C ASP A 697 17.37 -30.03 7.34
N THR A 698 16.05 -30.17 7.25
CA THR A 698 15.15 -30.08 8.42
C THR A 698 15.35 -31.26 9.38
N LYS A 699 15.69 -32.45 8.88
CA LYS A 699 16.08 -33.58 9.75
C LYS A 699 17.36 -33.27 10.50
N ASP A 700 18.37 -32.75 9.80
CA ASP A 700 19.64 -32.37 10.40
C ASP A 700 19.46 -31.26 11.45
N ILE A 701 18.62 -30.26 11.18
CA ILE A 701 18.26 -29.19 12.13
C ILE A 701 17.64 -29.76 13.40
N ALA A 702 16.71 -30.73 13.28
CA ALA A 702 16.12 -31.39 14.44
C ALA A 702 17.15 -32.18 15.26
N VAL A 703 18.12 -32.82 14.60
CA VAL A 703 19.23 -33.52 15.26
C VAL A 703 20.14 -32.54 16.00
N TRP A 704 20.56 -31.44 15.37
CA TRP A 704 21.43 -30.45 16.02
C TRP A 704 20.74 -29.78 17.21
N TRP A 705 19.45 -29.44 17.11
CA TRP A 705 18.71 -28.92 18.26
C TRP A 705 18.53 -29.96 19.36
N LYS A 706 18.39 -31.25 19.03
CA LYS A 706 18.37 -32.34 20.02
C LYS A 706 19.69 -32.40 20.78
N GLU A 707 20.82 -32.40 20.06
CA GLU A 707 22.17 -32.41 20.63
C GLU A 707 22.37 -31.24 21.60
N ILE A 708 21.99 -30.01 21.17
CA ILE A 708 22.10 -28.82 22.01
C ILE A 708 21.19 -28.91 23.24
N CYS A 709 19.95 -29.40 23.08
CA CYS A 709 18.98 -29.54 24.17
C CYS A 709 19.37 -30.59 25.22
N GLN A 710 20.19 -31.58 24.85
CA GLN A 710 20.63 -32.65 25.77
C GLN A 710 21.87 -32.26 26.59
N HIS A 711 22.50 -31.12 26.30
CA HIS A 711 23.66 -30.63 27.03
C HIS A 711 23.29 -30.12 28.44
N GLU A 712 24.16 -30.33 29.43
CA GLU A 712 23.92 -30.00 30.85
C GLU A 712 23.59 -28.51 31.11
N TYR A 713 24.11 -27.63 30.27
CA TYR A 713 23.91 -26.16 30.32
C TYR A 713 22.96 -25.64 29.23
N SER A 714 22.12 -26.50 28.67
CA SER A 714 21.22 -26.14 27.57
C SER A 714 20.18 -25.11 28.01
N THR A 715 19.94 -24.11 27.15
CA THR A 715 18.93 -23.09 27.40
C THR A 715 17.55 -23.64 27.10
N ARG A 716 16.49 -23.11 27.75
CA ARG A 716 15.09 -23.42 27.40
C ARG A 716 14.79 -23.17 25.91
N HIS A 717 15.53 -22.25 25.29
CA HIS A 717 15.44 -21.94 23.87
C HIS A 717 15.82 -23.12 22.97
N ALA A 718 16.77 -23.96 23.39
CA ALA A 718 17.14 -25.17 22.64
C ALA A 718 16.00 -26.19 22.60
N LEU A 719 15.29 -26.39 23.73
CA LEU A 719 14.12 -27.25 23.79
C LEU A 719 12.96 -26.74 22.92
N LEU A 720 12.68 -25.44 22.99
CA LEU A 720 11.69 -24.77 22.14
C LEU A 720 11.97 -25.06 20.65
N ASN A 721 13.19 -24.78 20.19
CA ASN A 721 13.56 -24.98 18.78
C ASN A 721 13.59 -26.46 18.38
N TYR A 722 13.97 -27.35 19.29
CA TYR A 722 13.87 -28.79 19.07
C TYR A 722 12.43 -29.22 18.81
N ILE A 723 11.47 -28.79 19.63
CA ILE A 723 10.06 -29.14 19.45
C ILE A 723 9.51 -28.51 18.16
N LEU A 724 9.81 -27.23 17.89
CA LEU A 724 9.41 -26.56 16.65
C LEU A 724 9.96 -27.29 15.41
N ALA A 725 11.22 -27.75 15.43
CA ALA A 725 11.81 -28.50 14.33
C ALA A 725 11.07 -29.82 14.06
N ASN A 726 10.58 -30.49 15.10
CA ASN A 726 9.76 -31.70 14.94
C ASN A 726 8.35 -31.40 14.40
N ILE A 727 7.74 -30.27 14.79
CA ILE A 727 6.50 -29.79 14.16
C ILE A 727 6.72 -29.51 12.67
N MET A 728 7.87 -28.95 12.30
CA MET A 728 8.24 -28.74 10.88
C MET A 728 8.42 -30.06 10.13
N LEU A 729 9.06 -31.08 10.73
CA LEU A 729 9.19 -32.42 10.13
C LEU A 729 7.83 -33.06 9.85
N ILE A 730 6.90 -33.00 10.82
CA ILE A 730 5.53 -33.49 10.66
C ILE A 730 4.84 -32.80 9.49
N ASN A 731 5.00 -31.47 9.37
CA ASN A 731 4.46 -30.70 8.27
C ASN A 731 5.13 -30.99 6.91
N MET A 732 6.31 -31.61 6.90
CA MET A 732 6.97 -32.15 5.70
C MET A 732 6.61 -33.61 5.41
N LYS A 733 5.72 -34.22 6.22
CA LYS A 733 5.37 -35.65 6.20
C LYS A 733 6.54 -36.58 6.54
N GLU A 734 7.46 -36.10 7.37
CA GLU A 734 8.56 -36.88 7.91
C GLU A 734 8.25 -37.28 9.36
N PRO A 735 8.72 -38.45 9.82
CA PRO A 735 8.55 -38.85 11.22
C PRO A 735 9.35 -37.91 12.14
N PRO A 736 8.83 -37.60 13.33
CA PRO A 736 9.57 -36.82 14.31
C PRO A 736 10.80 -37.61 14.81
N SER A 737 11.83 -36.89 15.25
CA SER A 737 13.13 -37.45 15.70
C SER A 737 13.08 -38.22 17.04
N SER A 738 11.94 -38.20 17.73
CA SER A 738 11.61 -38.82 19.02
C SER A 738 10.07 -38.81 19.17
N SER A 739 9.51 -39.48 20.18
CA SER A 739 8.07 -39.39 20.52
C SER A 739 7.81 -38.69 21.86
N ASP A 740 8.86 -38.32 22.60
CA ASP A 740 8.79 -37.95 24.03
C ASP A 740 8.85 -36.43 24.29
N TYR A 741 8.18 -35.64 23.44
CA TYR A 741 8.23 -34.17 23.51
C TYR A 741 7.37 -33.58 24.62
N GLN A 742 6.22 -34.20 24.92
CA GLN A 742 5.22 -33.67 25.85
C GLN A 742 5.68 -33.78 27.31
N SER A 743 6.26 -34.92 27.69
CA SER A 743 6.90 -35.15 29.00
C SER A 743 8.05 -34.17 29.22
N SER A 744 8.96 -34.06 28.24
CA SER A 744 10.10 -33.13 28.25
C SER A 744 9.67 -31.66 28.35
N PHE A 745 8.54 -31.28 27.73
CA PHE A 745 7.99 -29.93 27.80
C PHE A 745 7.37 -29.64 29.17
N THR A 746 6.54 -30.57 29.67
CA THR A 746 5.82 -30.44 30.96
C THR A 746 6.78 -30.41 32.15
N GLU A 747 7.87 -31.19 32.09
CA GLU A 747 8.87 -31.27 33.16
C GLU A 747 9.81 -30.04 33.21
N LYS A 748 10.09 -29.42 32.06
CA LYS A 748 11.15 -28.39 31.94
C LYS A 748 10.66 -26.95 31.77
N MET A 749 9.35 -26.70 31.72
CA MET A 749 8.83 -25.40 31.32
C MET A 749 7.71 -24.87 32.23
N PRO A 750 8.05 -24.19 33.35
CA PRO A 750 7.07 -23.38 34.06
C PRO A 750 6.66 -22.21 33.16
N LEU A 751 5.36 -22.02 32.94
CA LEU A 751 4.77 -20.95 32.14
C LEU A 751 4.90 -19.60 32.86
N ALA A 752 6.13 -19.11 33.00
CA ALA A 752 6.38 -17.80 33.57
C ALA A 752 5.90 -16.70 32.59
N PRO A 753 5.26 -15.63 33.08
CA PRO A 753 4.81 -14.51 32.24
C PRO A 753 5.94 -13.84 31.47
N GLU A 754 7.17 -13.88 31.99
CA GLU A 754 8.35 -13.18 31.43
C GLU A 754 9.03 -13.92 30.26
N MET A 755 8.48 -15.05 29.81
CA MET A 755 9.02 -15.81 28.69
C MET A 755 8.75 -15.11 27.33
N GLN A 756 9.58 -15.39 26.32
CA GLN A 756 9.40 -14.84 24.97
C GLN A 756 8.11 -15.37 24.31
N PRO A 757 7.51 -14.61 23.36
CA PRO A 757 6.25 -15.00 22.72
C PRO A 757 6.24 -16.38 22.06
N GLU A 758 7.37 -16.84 21.53
CA GLU A 758 7.49 -18.18 20.94
C GLU A 758 7.26 -19.30 21.93
N PHE A 759 7.62 -19.11 23.20
CA PHE A 759 7.37 -20.07 24.25
C PHE A 759 5.88 -20.17 24.56
N HIS A 760 5.20 -19.04 24.70
CA HIS A 760 3.75 -19.01 24.93
C HIS A 760 2.99 -19.53 23.71
N MET A 761 3.47 -19.25 22.50
CA MET A 761 2.94 -19.85 21.27
C MET A 761 3.08 -21.36 21.29
N LEU A 762 4.26 -21.91 21.59
CA LEU A 762 4.44 -23.35 21.65
C LEU A 762 3.57 -23.98 22.75
N ALA A 763 3.47 -23.35 23.92
CA ALA A 763 2.59 -23.79 24.99
C ALA A 763 1.12 -23.83 24.54
N LEU A 764 0.65 -22.77 23.88
CA LEU A 764 -0.70 -22.69 23.35
C LEU A 764 -0.98 -23.81 22.34
N LEU A 765 -0.01 -24.12 21.46
CA LEU A 765 -0.16 -25.22 20.49
C LEU A 765 -0.19 -26.59 21.18
N LEU A 766 0.71 -26.84 22.15
CA LEU A 766 0.80 -28.14 22.83
C LEU A 766 -0.39 -28.41 23.76
N CYS A 767 -0.94 -27.37 24.37
CA CYS A 767 -2.06 -27.46 25.31
C CYS A 767 -3.43 -27.19 24.66
N TRP A 768 -3.50 -27.01 23.33
CA TRP A 768 -4.78 -26.74 22.67
C TRP A 768 -5.73 -27.95 22.79
N PRO A 769 -6.99 -27.78 23.25
CA PRO A 769 -7.90 -28.90 23.49
C PRO A 769 -8.09 -29.83 22.30
N THR A 770 -8.14 -31.15 22.54
CA THR A 770 -8.49 -32.17 21.54
C THR A 770 -9.83 -32.82 21.88
N ASP A 771 -10.57 -33.23 20.86
CA ASP A 771 -11.81 -33.99 21.06
C ASP A 771 -11.47 -35.34 21.72
N GLY A 772 -11.84 -35.50 23.00
CA GLY A 772 -11.70 -36.76 23.75
C GLY A 772 -10.60 -36.82 24.82
N GLU A 773 -9.89 -35.72 25.11
CA GLU A 773 -8.95 -35.65 26.24
C GLU A 773 -9.41 -34.59 27.27
N ASP A 774 -10.06 -35.05 28.35
CA ASP A 774 -10.68 -34.21 29.40
C ASP A 774 -9.70 -33.48 30.34
N ASN A 775 -8.38 -33.57 30.15
CA ASN A 775 -7.44 -33.29 31.25
C ASN A 775 -6.53 -32.05 31.11
N LEU A 776 -6.67 -31.21 30.07
CA LEU A 776 -5.79 -30.04 29.88
C LEU A 776 -6.51 -28.69 29.70
N ALA A 777 -7.84 -28.64 29.79
CA ALA A 777 -8.63 -27.44 29.47
C ALA A 777 -8.64 -26.33 30.55
N SER A 778 -7.98 -26.52 31.69
CA SER A 778 -8.12 -25.66 32.87
C SER A 778 -7.54 -24.25 32.74
N ASP A 779 -6.69 -23.96 31.74
CA ASP A 779 -5.95 -22.68 31.65
C ASP A 779 -5.89 -22.06 30.23
N LEU A 780 -6.77 -22.48 29.29
CA LEU A 780 -6.76 -21.93 27.93
C LEU A 780 -6.86 -20.39 27.86
N PRO A 781 -7.74 -19.71 28.62
CA PRO A 781 -7.81 -18.25 28.62
C PRO A 781 -6.51 -17.63 29.14
N HIS A 782 -5.87 -18.26 30.13
CA HIS A 782 -4.59 -17.82 30.68
C HIS A 782 -3.46 -17.97 29.65
N LEU A 783 -3.43 -19.06 28.87
CA LEU A 783 -2.46 -19.25 27.78
C LEU A 783 -2.61 -18.20 26.69
N ILE A 784 -3.85 -17.88 26.30
CA ILE A 784 -4.16 -16.84 25.30
C ILE A 784 -3.74 -15.46 25.83
N GLN A 785 -4.02 -15.17 27.10
CA GLN A 785 -3.61 -13.93 27.73
C GLN A 785 -2.08 -13.81 27.82
N ASN A 786 -1.38 -14.90 28.14
CA ASN A 786 0.07 -14.93 28.25
C ASN A 786 0.77 -14.66 26.91
N ILE A 787 0.33 -15.31 25.81
CA ILE A 787 0.89 -15.03 24.48
C ILE A 787 0.60 -13.61 24.04
N LEU A 788 -0.61 -13.10 24.29
CA LEU A 788 -0.96 -11.73 23.98
C LEU A 788 -0.04 -10.78 24.76
N HIS A 789 0.08 -10.95 26.07
CA HIS A 789 0.91 -10.11 26.91
C HIS A 789 2.39 -10.11 26.48
N SER A 790 2.99 -11.27 26.25
CA SER A 790 4.39 -11.35 25.82
C SER A 790 4.57 -10.74 24.42
N TYR A 791 3.63 -10.95 23.50
CA TYR A 791 3.61 -10.26 22.21
C TYR A 791 3.54 -8.74 22.36
N GLU A 792 2.69 -8.24 23.26
CA GLU A 792 2.54 -6.81 23.51
C GLU A 792 3.82 -6.16 24.04
N GLN A 793 4.55 -6.87 24.90
CA GLN A 793 5.83 -6.42 25.45
C GLN A 793 6.93 -6.44 24.39
N GLU A 794 7.08 -7.55 23.66
CA GLU A 794 8.25 -7.77 22.80
C GLU A 794 8.06 -7.23 21.38
N TYR A 795 6.92 -7.50 20.75
CA TYR A 795 6.74 -7.35 19.30
C TYR A 795 5.69 -6.34 18.84
N LYS A 796 4.71 -5.98 19.67
CA LYS A 796 3.67 -4.99 19.29
C LYS A 796 4.27 -3.69 18.79
N SER A 797 5.35 -3.24 19.43
CA SER A 797 6.07 -2.04 19.01
C SER A 797 6.75 -2.17 17.64
N LEU A 798 7.05 -3.37 17.16
CA LEU A 798 7.68 -3.60 15.86
C LEU A 798 6.63 -3.82 14.77
N PHE A 799 5.51 -4.46 15.11
CA PHE A 799 4.51 -4.93 14.14
C PHE A 799 3.22 -4.09 14.11
N GLN A 800 3.12 -3.00 14.89
CA GLN A 800 1.89 -2.21 15.04
C GLN A 800 1.24 -1.74 13.73
N SER A 801 2.04 -1.49 12.70
CA SER A 801 1.60 -1.03 11.37
C SER A 801 1.55 -2.15 10.33
N ARG A 802 1.73 -3.40 10.75
CA ARG A 802 1.93 -4.57 9.88
C ARG A 802 0.91 -5.63 10.21
N TYR A 803 0.68 -6.51 9.25
CA TYR A 803 -0.20 -7.65 9.46
C TYR A 803 0.58 -8.81 10.07
N LEU A 804 0.07 -9.39 11.15
CA LEU A 804 0.63 -10.58 11.78
C LEU A 804 0.36 -11.81 10.93
N ARG A 805 1.42 -12.46 10.48
CA ARG A 805 1.32 -13.62 9.59
C ARG A 805 0.83 -14.84 10.38
N PRO A 806 -0.21 -15.56 9.90
CA PRO A 806 -0.57 -16.85 10.48
C PRO A 806 0.56 -17.84 10.23
N LEU A 807 1.04 -18.51 11.27
CA LEU A 807 2.11 -19.52 11.18
C LEU A 807 1.52 -20.91 10.99
N PHE A 808 0.48 -21.23 11.76
CA PHE A 808 -0.21 -22.51 11.72
C PHE A 808 -1.72 -22.31 11.63
N PHE A 809 -2.39 -23.33 11.12
CA PHE A 809 -3.84 -23.46 11.17
C PHE A 809 -4.23 -24.78 11.79
N LEU A 810 -5.41 -24.81 12.39
CA LEU A 810 -5.98 -26.03 12.93
C LEU A 810 -6.59 -26.88 11.81
N GLY A 811 -6.14 -28.14 11.72
CA GLY A 811 -6.61 -29.18 10.82
C GLY A 811 -7.24 -30.37 11.56
N PRO A 812 -7.78 -31.36 10.82
CA PRO A 812 -8.54 -32.50 11.37
C PRO A 812 -7.66 -33.60 12.01
N GLY A 813 -6.39 -33.33 12.25
CA GLY A 813 -5.43 -34.28 12.83
C GLY A 813 -5.54 -34.44 14.36
N GLN A 814 -4.71 -35.31 14.94
CA GLN A 814 -4.50 -35.53 16.38
C GLN A 814 -3.08 -35.17 16.82
N GLY A 815 -2.92 -34.73 18.07
CA GLY A 815 -1.62 -34.28 18.60
C GLY A 815 -1.00 -33.21 17.72
N LEU A 816 0.31 -33.28 17.46
CA LEU A 816 1.02 -32.28 16.65
C LEU A 816 0.65 -32.28 15.16
N ASN A 817 0.08 -33.37 14.62
CA ASN A 817 -0.25 -33.45 13.19
C ASN A 817 -1.49 -32.61 12.79
N ARG A 818 -2.22 -32.09 13.80
CA ARG A 818 -3.35 -31.18 13.61
C ARG A 818 -2.92 -29.79 13.18
N PHE A 819 -1.68 -29.38 13.45
CA PHE A 819 -1.19 -28.05 13.13
C PHE A 819 -0.61 -28.01 11.72
N VAL A 820 -1.36 -27.40 10.81
CA VAL A 820 -0.98 -27.26 9.40
C VAL A 820 -0.24 -25.94 9.22
N HIS A 821 1.06 -26.03 8.88
CA HIS A 821 1.88 -24.85 8.61
C HIS A 821 1.36 -24.08 7.40
N ARG A 822 1.36 -22.75 7.49
CA ARG A 822 0.83 -21.85 6.45
C ARG A 822 1.35 -22.18 5.04
N ARG A 823 2.63 -22.53 4.92
CA ARG A 823 3.29 -22.78 3.64
C ARG A 823 2.66 -23.95 2.89
N ASN A 824 2.17 -24.96 3.60
CA ASN A 824 1.47 -26.09 2.98
C ASN A 824 0.16 -25.64 2.31
N LEU A 825 -0.55 -24.68 2.91
CA LEU A 825 -1.77 -24.11 2.32
C LEU A 825 -1.44 -23.23 1.11
N GLU A 826 -0.38 -22.43 1.21
CA GLU A 826 0.09 -21.59 0.10
C GLU A 826 0.48 -22.41 -1.12
N ILE A 827 1.20 -23.53 -0.92
CA ILE A 827 1.60 -24.43 -2.01
C ILE A 827 0.38 -25.07 -2.68
N LEU A 828 -0.64 -25.47 -1.90
CA LEU A 828 -1.89 -25.99 -2.46
C LEU A 828 -2.61 -24.94 -3.30
N TRP A 829 -2.66 -23.70 -2.80
CA TRP A 829 -3.29 -22.58 -3.47
C TRP A 829 -2.56 -22.13 -4.75
N THR A 830 -1.23 -22.05 -4.71
CA THR A 830 -0.43 -21.64 -5.87
C THR A 830 -0.27 -22.77 -6.88
N GLN A 831 -0.47 -24.02 -6.47
CA GLN A 831 -0.14 -25.24 -7.22
C GLN A 831 1.33 -25.31 -7.65
N ASP A 832 2.19 -24.53 -6.98
CA ASP A 832 3.61 -24.39 -7.29
C ASP A 832 4.40 -24.17 -6.00
N ALA A 833 5.22 -25.18 -5.65
CA ALA A 833 6.04 -25.17 -4.45
C ALA A 833 7.27 -24.25 -4.56
N LEU A 834 7.72 -23.93 -5.77
CA LEU A 834 8.86 -23.05 -6.04
C LEU A 834 8.46 -21.58 -6.05
N LYS A 835 7.17 -21.29 -6.28
CA LYS A 835 6.65 -19.92 -6.26
C LYS A 835 6.72 -19.32 -4.86
N ALA A 836 7.42 -18.18 -4.73
CA ALA A 836 7.40 -17.37 -3.52
C ALA A 836 5.95 -16.92 -3.24
N SER A 837 5.45 -17.19 -2.03
CA SER A 837 4.09 -16.79 -1.66
C SER A 837 4.02 -15.27 -1.53
N ASN A 838 3.14 -14.66 -2.31
CA ASN A 838 2.66 -13.29 -2.12
C ASN A 838 1.19 -13.31 -1.65
N THR A 839 0.81 -14.37 -0.92
CA THR A 839 -0.55 -14.56 -0.44
C THR A 839 -0.92 -13.45 0.53
N ASN A 840 -2.01 -12.74 0.21
CA ASN A 840 -2.57 -11.75 1.11
C ASN A 840 -3.59 -12.44 2.02
N TRP A 841 -3.16 -12.76 3.25
CA TRP A 841 -3.97 -13.48 4.22
C TRP A 841 -5.16 -12.66 4.73
N ARG A 842 -5.08 -11.33 4.63
CA ARG A 842 -6.16 -10.42 5.02
C ARG A 842 -7.42 -10.57 4.15
N ASP A 843 -7.28 -11.11 2.95
CA ASP A 843 -8.35 -11.12 1.94
C ASP A 843 -9.29 -12.34 2.07
N ASP A 844 -8.88 -13.32 2.86
CA ASP A 844 -9.45 -14.68 2.96
C ASP A 844 -9.56 -15.44 1.61
N ASP A 845 -8.94 -14.95 0.52
CA ASP A 845 -9.10 -15.53 -0.84
C ASP A 845 -8.63 -16.99 -0.90
N ILE A 846 -7.57 -17.34 -0.17
CA ILE A 846 -7.00 -18.68 -0.12
C ILE A 846 -8.00 -19.73 0.34
N PHE A 847 -8.95 -19.35 1.20
CA PHE A 847 -9.97 -20.26 1.74
C PHE A 847 -11.11 -20.53 0.78
N THR A 848 -11.10 -19.96 -0.43
CA THR A 848 -12.09 -20.29 -1.47
C THR A 848 -11.80 -21.59 -2.19
N ASP A 849 -10.56 -22.10 -2.09
CA ASP A 849 -10.17 -23.36 -2.72
C ASP A 849 -10.60 -24.56 -1.86
N PRO A 850 -11.43 -25.49 -2.39
CA PRO A 850 -11.87 -26.67 -1.65
C PRO A 850 -10.72 -27.58 -1.18
N THR A 851 -9.59 -27.61 -1.88
CA THR A 851 -8.41 -28.40 -1.49
C THR A 851 -7.72 -27.81 -0.26
N VAL A 852 -7.67 -26.47 -0.15
CA VAL A 852 -7.20 -25.76 1.05
C VAL A 852 -8.17 -26.02 2.20
N GLN A 853 -9.47 -25.87 1.96
CA GLN A 853 -10.51 -26.13 2.98
C GLN A 853 -10.42 -27.56 3.53
N GLY A 854 -10.18 -28.55 2.67
CA GLY A 854 -10.05 -29.95 3.06
C GLY A 854 -8.85 -30.27 3.97
N LYS A 855 -7.92 -29.32 4.19
CA LYS A 855 -6.82 -29.45 5.15
C LYS A 855 -7.12 -28.84 6.51
N LEU A 856 -8.23 -28.11 6.64
CA LEU A 856 -8.52 -27.28 7.80
C LEU A 856 -9.75 -27.79 8.55
N LEU A 857 -9.77 -27.59 9.86
CA LEU A 857 -10.92 -27.86 10.70
C LEU A 857 -11.82 -26.62 10.75
N ARG A 858 -13.09 -26.81 10.42
CA ARG A 858 -14.10 -25.75 10.52
C ARG A 858 -14.64 -25.72 11.95
N ILE A 859 -14.58 -24.55 12.58
CA ILE A 859 -15.05 -24.33 13.95
C ILE A 859 -16.34 -23.52 13.93
N GLU A 860 -17.25 -23.84 14.85
CA GLU A 860 -18.46 -23.08 15.13
C GLU A 860 -18.20 -22.04 16.23
N GLY A 861 -18.78 -20.86 16.08
CA GLY A 861 -18.77 -19.82 17.09
C GLY A 861 -20.00 -18.93 17.00
N ILE A 862 -20.09 -17.97 17.90
CA ILE A 862 -21.17 -17.01 18.00
C ILE A 862 -20.58 -15.62 17.96
N VAL A 863 -21.12 -14.77 17.08
CA VAL A 863 -20.85 -13.33 17.13
C VAL A 863 -21.91 -12.67 18.00
N GLN A 864 -21.48 -11.85 18.95
CA GLN A 864 -22.33 -11.02 19.79
C GLN A 864 -21.61 -9.70 20.07
N ASP A 865 -22.31 -8.58 19.97
CA ASP A 865 -21.78 -7.23 20.27
C ASP A 865 -20.44 -6.94 19.56
N TYR A 866 -20.39 -7.28 18.26
CA TYR A 866 -19.20 -7.14 17.40
C TYR A 866 -17.97 -7.98 17.83
N ARG A 867 -18.14 -8.92 18.76
CA ARG A 867 -17.10 -9.84 19.25
C ARG A 867 -17.42 -11.27 18.85
N LEU A 868 -16.38 -12.09 18.71
CA LEU A 868 -16.51 -13.49 18.35
C LEU A 868 -16.15 -14.39 19.53
N TYR A 869 -17.05 -15.30 19.87
CA TYR A 869 -16.88 -16.30 20.90
C TYR A 869 -16.91 -17.70 20.31
N ALA A 870 -16.07 -18.60 20.85
CA ALA A 870 -16.10 -20.01 20.50
C ALA A 870 -15.76 -20.87 21.72
N THR A 871 -16.36 -22.06 21.79
CA THR A 871 -16.17 -23.01 22.88
C THR A 871 -15.21 -24.11 22.46
N PHE A 872 -14.18 -24.36 23.28
CA PHE A 872 -13.23 -25.46 23.10
C PHE A 872 -13.17 -26.28 24.40
N GLY A 873 -13.56 -27.55 24.32
CA GLY A 873 -13.84 -28.33 25.53
C GLY A 873 -15.00 -27.69 26.31
N ASP A 874 -14.79 -27.44 27.60
CA ASP A 874 -15.76 -26.76 28.47
C ASP A 874 -15.51 -25.24 28.60
N THR A 875 -14.55 -24.69 27.83
CA THR A 875 -14.10 -23.31 27.99
C THR A 875 -14.52 -22.45 26.80
N GLU A 876 -15.28 -21.39 27.07
CA GLU A 876 -15.58 -20.33 26.11
C GLU A 876 -14.46 -19.28 26.07
N ILE A 877 -14.05 -18.88 24.87
CA ILE A 877 -13.01 -17.85 24.67
C ILE A 877 -13.45 -16.81 23.64
N GLU A 878 -13.04 -15.57 23.86
CA GLU A 878 -13.13 -14.48 22.87
C GLU A 878 -11.97 -14.61 21.86
N LEU A 879 -12.27 -14.42 20.57
CA LEU A 879 -11.29 -14.53 19.48
C LEU A 879 -11.30 -13.27 18.60
N ASP A 880 -10.10 -12.81 18.24
CA ASP A 880 -9.95 -11.81 17.20
C ASP A 880 -10.31 -12.40 15.83
N ALA A 881 -11.02 -11.61 15.00
CA ALA A 881 -11.27 -11.96 13.62
C ALA A 881 -10.25 -11.28 12.69
N ASN A 882 -9.73 -12.04 11.71
CA ASN A 882 -8.89 -11.52 10.63
C ASN A 882 -9.52 -10.29 9.95
N ARG A 883 -10.85 -10.30 9.85
CA ARG A 883 -11.67 -9.26 9.25
C ARG A 883 -12.69 -8.75 10.25
N LYS A 884 -12.43 -7.59 10.87
CA LYS A 884 -13.37 -6.94 11.80
C LYS A 884 -14.75 -6.71 11.18
N ASP A 885 -14.78 -6.37 9.88
CA ASP A 885 -16.01 -6.16 9.12
C ASP A 885 -16.86 -7.43 8.93
N SER A 886 -16.35 -8.61 9.31
CA SER A 886 -17.12 -9.86 9.33
C SER A 886 -17.99 -10.02 10.59
N LEU A 887 -17.69 -9.28 11.66
CA LEU A 887 -18.36 -9.35 12.97
C LEU A 887 -19.58 -8.43 13.09
N TRP A 888 -19.94 -7.73 12.01
CA TRP A 888 -20.95 -6.66 12.01
C TRP A 888 -22.39 -7.07 12.37
N LYS A 889 -22.71 -8.37 12.45
CA LYS A 889 -24.03 -8.86 12.86
C LYS A 889 -23.89 -10.08 13.74
N SER A 890 -24.66 -10.11 14.81
CA SER A 890 -24.72 -11.22 15.75
C SER A 890 -25.30 -12.49 15.12
N GLY A 891 -24.89 -13.64 15.65
CA GLY A 891 -25.39 -14.97 15.29
C GLY A 891 -24.32 -16.03 15.09
N HIS A 892 -24.76 -17.25 14.75
CA HIS A 892 -23.88 -18.40 14.53
C HIS A 892 -23.01 -18.23 13.28
N VAL A 893 -21.73 -18.50 13.45
CA VAL A 893 -20.71 -18.42 12.39
C VAL A 893 -19.83 -19.66 12.36
N PHE A 894 -19.21 -19.88 11.20
CA PHE A 894 -18.17 -20.87 10.98
C PHE A 894 -16.90 -20.18 10.50
N PHE A 895 -15.76 -20.61 11.02
CA PHE A 895 -14.45 -20.04 10.68
C PHE A 895 -13.34 -21.10 10.71
N TYR A 896 -12.15 -20.72 10.26
CA TYR A 896 -10.92 -21.51 10.42
C TYR A 896 -10.04 -20.83 11.46
N LEU A 897 -9.50 -21.60 12.41
CA LEU A 897 -8.62 -21.06 13.44
C LEU A 897 -7.17 -21.09 12.96
N GLY A 898 -6.52 -19.92 12.97
CA GLY A 898 -5.10 -19.75 12.72
C GLY A 898 -4.38 -19.26 13.96
N PHE A 899 -3.08 -19.54 14.06
CA PHE A 899 -2.22 -19.12 15.15
C PHE A 899 -1.14 -18.18 14.62
N THR A 900 -1.06 -16.99 15.20
CA THR A 900 -0.01 -16.00 14.96
C THR A 900 0.92 -15.92 16.17
N ILE A 901 2.00 -15.16 16.06
CA ILE A 901 2.86 -14.86 17.21
C ILE A 901 2.14 -14.03 18.31
N GLY A 902 0.99 -13.44 18.00
CA GLY A 902 0.15 -12.70 18.94
C GLY A 902 -1.03 -13.48 19.51
N GLY A 903 -1.25 -14.73 19.10
CA GLY A 903 -2.38 -15.54 19.56
C GLY A 903 -3.25 -16.12 18.45
N PRO A 904 -4.37 -16.77 18.84
CA PRO A 904 -5.34 -17.37 17.94
C PRO A 904 -6.18 -16.29 17.22
N VAL A 905 -6.46 -16.50 15.94
CA VAL A 905 -7.25 -15.60 15.09
C VAL A 905 -8.23 -16.40 14.24
N ALA A 906 -9.46 -15.92 14.14
CA ALA A 906 -10.51 -16.49 13.30
C ALA A 906 -10.42 -15.97 11.86
N TYR A 907 -10.22 -16.89 10.92
CA TYR A 907 -10.12 -16.62 9.49
C TYR A 907 -11.37 -17.06 8.75
N ASN A 908 -11.73 -16.33 7.69
CA ASN A 908 -12.84 -16.68 6.80
C ASN A 908 -14.16 -16.94 7.54
N VAL A 909 -14.51 -15.99 8.42
CA VAL A 909 -15.74 -16.01 9.21
C VAL A 909 -16.96 -15.91 8.29
N HIS A 910 -17.84 -16.89 8.35
CA HIS A 910 -19.04 -16.98 7.52
C HIS A 910 -20.25 -17.39 8.35
N ARG A 911 -21.42 -16.84 8.03
CA ARG A 911 -22.67 -17.20 8.72
C ARG A 911 -23.16 -18.58 8.31
N ALA A 912 -23.83 -19.25 9.24
CA ALA A 912 -24.52 -20.51 9.00
C ALA A 912 -25.75 -20.32 8.09
N GLU A 913 -25.55 -20.19 6.77
CA GLU A 913 -26.65 -20.16 5.80
C GLU A 913 -27.11 -21.59 5.46
N GLY A 914 -28.10 -22.13 6.21
CA GLY A 914 -29.08 -23.16 5.84
C GLY A 914 -28.68 -24.45 5.07
N LYS A 915 -27.43 -24.63 4.67
CA LYS A 915 -26.94 -25.79 3.93
C LYS A 915 -26.35 -26.77 4.93
N LYS A 916 -26.79 -28.03 4.84
CA LYS A 916 -26.18 -29.19 5.50
C LYS A 916 -24.72 -29.30 5.04
N ILE A 917 -23.83 -28.61 5.74
CA ILE A 917 -22.40 -28.91 5.78
C ILE A 917 -22.26 -30.20 6.61
N LYS A 918 -21.27 -31.04 6.32
CA LYS A 918 -20.95 -32.19 7.20
C LYS A 918 -20.63 -31.65 8.59
N LEU A 919 -21.65 -31.64 9.43
CA LEU A 919 -21.63 -31.30 10.85
C LEU A 919 -21.21 -32.57 11.58
N LEU A 920 -20.11 -32.53 12.32
CA LEU A 920 -19.92 -33.43 13.44
C LEU A 920 -20.36 -32.64 14.67
N LYS A 921 -21.53 -32.99 15.21
CA LYS A 921 -22.02 -32.45 16.48
C LYS A 921 -21.15 -33.01 17.59
N SER A 922 -20.64 -32.14 18.45
CA SER A 922 -20.17 -32.49 19.79
C SER A 922 -21.38 -32.82 20.66
N SER A 923 -21.78 -34.08 20.69
CA SER A 923 -22.64 -34.60 21.75
C SER A 923 -22.47 -36.10 21.85
N SER A 924 -22.07 -36.53 23.05
CA SER A 924 -22.07 -37.90 23.57
C SER A 924 -23.22 -38.74 23.03
N LEU A 925 -22.92 -39.89 22.43
CA LEU A 925 -23.90 -40.97 22.26
C LEU A 925 -23.21 -42.34 22.22
N THR A 926 -23.49 -43.04 23.31
CA THR A 926 -23.42 -44.47 23.62
C THR A 926 -23.79 -45.39 22.45
N ASN A 927 -23.03 -46.49 22.35
CA ASN A 927 -23.33 -47.79 21.73
C ASN A 927 -24.66 -47.94 20.98
N VAL A 928 -24.60 -48.13 19.66
CA VAL A 928 -25.52 -49.04 18.94
C VAL A 928 -24.72 -49.87 17.93
N ILE A 929 -24.69 -51.17 18.20
CA ILE A 929 -24.28 -52.23 17.29
C ILE A 929 -25.27 -52.30 16.12
N CYS A 930 -24.77 -52.36 14.88
CA CYS A 930 -25.46 -53.07 13.80
C CYS A 930 -24.46 -53.70 12.83
N VAL A 931 -24.58 -55.02 12.75
CA VAL A 931 -23.85 -55.96 11.91
C VAL A 931 -24.59 -56.09 10.57
N ASN A 932 -23.89 -55.97 9.43
CA ASN A 932 -23.87 -56.95 8.32
C ASN A 932 -23.44 -56.34 6.96
N ASN A 933 -22.37 -56.93 6.43
CA ASN A 933 -22.16 -57.40 5.05
C ASN A 933 -22.94 -56.77 3.88
N THR A 934 -22.21 -56.26 2.89
CA THR A 934 -22.02 -57.00 1.61
C THR A 934 -20.98 -56.32 0.72
N HIS A 935 -20.07 -57.14 0.19
CA HIS A 935 -19.14 -56.85 -0.89
C HIS A 935 -19.85 -56.35 -2.15
N PHE A 936 -19.29 -55.37 -2.84
CA PHE A 936 -19.14 -55.42 -4.31
C PHE A 936 -17.89 -54.67 -4.76
N VAL A 937 -17.16 -55.33 -5.66
CA VAL A 937 -15.83 -55.05 -6.18
C VAL A 937 -15.96 -54.95 -7.71
N LEU A 938 -15.10 -54.11 -8.31
CA LEU A 938 -14.74 -53.95 -9.76
C LEU A 938 -15.61 -53.02 -10.64
N PRO A 939 -15.07 -52.50 -11.77
CA PRO A 939 -13.73 -51.92 -11.97
C PRO A 939 -13.66 -50.69 -12.90
N LEU A 940 -12.48 -50.08 -12.91
CA LEU A 940 -11.87 -49.29 -14.00
C LEU A 940 -12.17 -49.83 -15.41
N LEU A 941 -12.43 -48.91 -16.36
CA LEU A 941 -12.00 -49.03 -17.77
C LEU A 941 -12.11 -47.68 -18.52
N LYS A 942 -10.95 -47.31 -19.10
CA LYS A 942 -10.63 -46.27 -20.10
C LYS A 942 -10.58 -44.80 -19.68
#